data_AF-A0AAD2PWD1-F1
#
_entry.id   AF-A0AAD2PWD1-F1
#
_cell.length_a   1.000
_cell.length_b   1.000
_cell.length_c   1.000
_cell.angle_alpha   90.00
_cell.angle_beta   90.00
_cell.angle_gamma   90.00
#
_symmetry.space_group_name_H-M   'P 1'
#
loop_
_entity.id
_entity.type
_entity.pdbx_description
1 polymer ?
#
loop_
_entity_poly.entity_id
_entity_poly.type
_entity_poly.pdbx_seq_one_letter_code
_entity_poly.pdbx_strand_id
1 'polypeptide(L)'
;MTVSPRPSRDESFILEKDSSLRKLFDGLADLHDQFEELQKESFYGIPEDQGRRESTFLSDDDGLDALRRELEGICLPEYQEWQQEERSVESMPSKRPRSSISLPIVSKMADHEKINDVIAAREKTNGIRLAESSAAAMEMIKEDSEISENIGMTPDTMLNELGAVLSKYEVPMGLMNKLMMLSEFEVLKFMIDDAGSMALCDSNMRGSIKAPLSRWNEAQGRLKELLEILAYVPFHQITIEFLNRSTTISLERNGRNPAAFLADAIAQVDEEFAKPPAGTSLFLERLTQSLTESPGIKIARWYFGDGKPQGGDTAQEQIVNLVMNRDNPAGNPITFVSCTNVDDDVEWMKDLEEIAPFCSEYDDYQTEAGEVLRDQGMAMPYSKGFHLVGTLVAAINPDDLDAMDESVPFTKTTLDNLLGIQHTEEMYRHYFRCFQVAQSKRQVISDADRLKKSMKWDYDEFFTASGPSNIPSVQRYETELKQISAPSRADSFILEKDSSLRKLFDGLADLHDQFEELQKESFYGIPEDQVRRESTFLSDDDGLDTLRRELEGICLPEYQEWQQEERSVESMPSKRPRSSISLPIVSKMADHEKINDVIAARGKTNGIRLAESSAAAMEMIKEDSEISENIGMTPDTMLNELGAVLSKYEVPMGLMNKLMMLSEFEVLKFMIDDAGSMALCDSNMRGSIKAPLSRWNEAQGRLKELLEILAYVPFHQITIEFLNRSTTISLERNGRNPAAFLADAIAQVDEEFAKPPAGTSLFLERLTQSLTESPGIKIARWYFGDGKPQGGDTAQEQIVNLVMNRDNPAGNPITFVSCTNVDDDVEWMKDLEEIAPFCSEYDDYQTEAGEVLRDQGMAMPYSKGFHLVGTLVAAINPDDLDAMDESVPFTKTTLDNLLGIQHTEEMYRHYFRCFQVAQSKRQVISDADRLKKSMKWDYDEFFTASGPSNIPSVQRYETELKRITGY
;
A
#
# COMPACT_ATOMS: atom_id res chain seq x y z
N MET A 1 -42.51 66.15 59.30
CA MET A 1 -42.33 64.73 59.68
C MET A 1 -41.97 63.94 58.44
N THR A 2 -41.49 62.69 58.62
CA THR A 2 -41.39 61.59 57.63
C THR A 2 -40.57 61.76 56.33
N VAL A 3 -39.41 61.08 56.32
CA VAL A 3 -38.87 60.17 55.27
C VAL A 3 -38.41 60.74 53.91
N SER A 4 -37.29 60.17 53.41
CA SER A 4 -36.51 60.55 52.22
C SER A 4 -36.93 59.85 50.91
N PRO A 5 -36.49 60.35 49.75
CA PRO A 5 -36.18 59.56 48.54
C PRO A 5 -34.66 59.32 48.36
N ARG A 6 -34.27 58.56 47.32
CA ARG A 6 -32.89 58.13 46.98
C ARG A 6 -32.20 59.04 45.94
N PRO A 7 -30.85 59.02 45.82
CA PRO A 7 -30.10 59.72 44.77
C PRO A 7 -30.05 58.98 43.42
N SER A 8 -29.47 59.63 42.41
CA SER A 8 -29.33 59.21 41.00
C SER A 8 -28.11 58.32 40.72
N ARG A 9 -28.01 57.79 39.48
CA ARG A 9 -26.87 57.03 38.94
C ARG A 9 -25.73 57.95 38.43
N ASP A 10 -24.52 57.41 38.38
CA ASP A 10 -23.31 58.03 37.83
C ASP A 10 -23.17 57.89 36.29
N GLU A 11 -22.42 58.81 35.68
CA GLU A 11 -22.06 58.80 34.24
C GLU A 11 -20.64 58.25 33.98
N SER A 12 -19.93 57.76 35.01
CA SER A 12 -18.51 57.40 34.95
C SER A 12 -18.18 56.16 34.10
N PHE A 13 -19.14 55.29 33.82
CA PHE A 13 -18.89 53.94 33.27
C PHE A 13 -18.64 53.89 31.74
N ILE A 14 -18.76 55.02 31.04
CA ILE A 14 -18.67 55.05 29.56
C ILE A 14 -17.25 55.37 29.06
N LEU A 15 -16.48 56.18 29.82
CA LEU A 15 -15.16 56.67 29.37
C LEU A 15 -14.03 55.62 29.45
N GLU A 16 -14.20 54.56 30.23
CA GLU A 16 -13.12 53.58 30.47
C GLU A 16 -12.98 52.58 29.30
N LYS A 17 -14.10 52.12 28.71
CA LYS A 17 -14.10 51.17 27.58
C LYS A 17 -13.48 51.73 26.29
N ASP A 18 -13.67 53.01 26.00
CA ASP A 18 -13.12 53.67 24.78
C ASP A 18 -11.57 53.69 24.80
N SER A 19 -10.96 53.68 25.99
CA SER A 19 -9.50 53.63 26.13
C SER A 19 -8.90 52.24 25.84
N SER A 20 -9.63 51.17 26.13
CA SER A 20 -9.19 49.79 25.88
C SER A 20 -9.33 49.41 24.40
N LEU A 21 -10.41 49.83 23.74
CA LEU A 21 -10.60 49.61 22.31
C LEU A 21 -9.53 50.30 21.47
N ARG A 22 -9.15 51.54 21.80
CA ARG A 22 -8.05 52.23 21.09
C ARG A 22 -6.74 51.47 21.18
N LYS A 23 -6.33 51.02 22.38
CA LYS A 23 -5.11 50.21 22.55
C LYS A 23 -5.11 48.91 21.75
N LEU A 24 -6.29 48.31 21.53
CA LEU A 24 -6.42 47.12 20.69
C LEU A 24 -6.18 47.44 19.21
N PHE A 25 -6.78 48.53 18.70
CA PHE A 25 -6.56 48.99 17.32
C PHE A 25 -5.15 49.52 17.06
N ASP A 26 -4.57 50.28 18.00
CA ASP A 26 -3.21 50.78 17.92
C ASP A 26 -2.21 49.61 17.84
N GLY A 27 -2.40 48.55 18.64
CA GLY A 27 -1.56 47.34 18.62
C GLY A 27 -1.72 46.46 17.38
N LEU A 28 -2.89 46.47 16.73
CA LEU A 28 -3.10 45.77 15.45
C LEU A 28 -2.44 46.50 14.27
N ALA A 29 -2.32 47.83 14.33
CA ALA A 29 -1.62 48.62 13.31
C ALA A 29 -0.11 48.34 13.31
N ASP A 30 0.54 48.40 14.49
CA ASP A 30 1.97 48.08 14.65
C ASP A 30 2.31 46.67 14.12
N LEU A 31 1.38 45.72 14.24
CA LEU A 31 1.55 44.32 13.79
C LEU A 31 1.40 44.18 12.26
N HIS A 32 0.52 44.98 11.65
CA HIS A 32 0.34 45.02 10.19
C HIS A 32 1.54 45.66 9.49
N ASP A 33 2.07 46.77 10.01
CA ASP A 33 3.23 47.45 9.44
C ASP A 33 4.49 46.56 9.47
N GLN A 34 4.70 45.79 10.56
CA GLN A 34 5.78 44.79 10.65
C GLN A 34 5.65 43.67 9.61
N PHE A 35 4.42 43.20 9.33
CA PHE A 35 4.16 42.20 8.30
C PHE A 35 4.43 42.76 6.89
N GLU A 36 4.03 44.01 6.64
CA GLU A 36 4.29 44.69 5.36
C GLU A 36 5.79 45.00 5.16
N GLU A 37 6.60 45.16 6.21
CA GLU A 37 8.06 45.36 6.09
C GLU A 37 8.77 44.04 5.70
N LEU A 38 8.40 42.91 6.33
CA LEU A 38 8.93 41.57 6.01
C LEU A 38 8.64 41.12 4.55
N GLN A 39 7.48 41.50 3.98
CA GLN A 39 7.20 41.21 2.57
C GLN A 39 7.98 42.08 1.58
N LYS A 40 8.65 43.16 2.02
CA LYS A 40 9.44 44.03 1.12
C LYS A 40 10.91 43.61 0.99
N GLU A 41 11.45 42.85 1.95
CA GLU A 41 12.85 42.37 1.89
C GLU A 41 13.01 41.04 1.12
N SER A 42 11.91 40.31 0.87
CA SER A 42 11.93 38.92 0.39
C SER A 42 11.99 38.73 -1.14
N PHE A 43 11.95 39.80 -1.95
CA PHE A 43 11.91 39.70 -3.43
C PHE A 43 12.81 40.73 -4.15
N TYR A 44 14.12 40.47 -4.32
CA TYR A 44 14.93 41.06 -5.40
C TYR A 44 16.25 40.29 -5.72
N GLY A 45 16.45 39.93 -6.99
CA GLY A 45 17.63 39.23 -7.54
C GLY A 45 17.30 37.78 -7.92
N ILE A 46 17.74 37.20 -9.05
CA ILE A 46 18.85 37.50 -9.99
C ILE A 46 18.35 37.45 -11.47
N PRO A 47 19.05 38.04 -12.48
CA PRO A 47 18.43 38.39 -13.78
C PRO A 47 18.26 37.28 -14.84
N GLU A 48 17.22 37.43 -15.66
CA GLU A 48 17.04 36.72 -16.95
C GLU A 48 17.97 37.28 -18.05
N ASP A 49 19.04 36.58 -18.45
CA ASP A 49 19.60 36.68 -19.82
C ASP A 49 20.49 35.48 -20.24
N GLN A 50 19.90 34.28 -20.31
CA GLN A 50 20.41 33.16 -21.12
C GLN A 50 19.38 32.01 -21.21
N GLY A 51 18.58 31.98 -22.28
CA GLY A 51 17.51 30.98 -22.43
C GLY A 51 16.78 30.94 -23.79
N ARG A 52 17.38 31.43 -24.88
CA ARG A 52 16.77 31.43 -26.23
C ARG A 52 17.66 30.86 -27.33
N ARG A 53 17.98 29.56 -27.20
CA ARG A 53 18.27 28.61 -28.28
C ARG A 53 18.05 27.19 -27.74
N GLU A 54 17.70 26.27 -28.65
CA GLU A 54 17.67 24.82 -28.40
C GLU A 54 16.59 24.32 -27.41
N SER A 55 15.35 24.74 -27.62
CA SER A 55 14.19 23.86 -27.45
C SER A 55 13.36 23.85 -28.74
N THR A 56 13.29 22.69 -29.40
CA THR A 56 12.48 22.46 -30.62
C THR A 56 12.16 20.97 -30.80
N PHE A 57 12.11 20.22 -29.70
CA PHE A 57 11.68 18.83 -29.65
C PHE A 57 10.61 18.69 -28.57
N LEU A 58 9.45 18.19 -29.00
CA LEU A 58 8.38 17.62 -28.17
C LEU A 58 7.79 18.57 -27.11
N SER A 59 7.22 19.68 -27.57
CA SER A 59 5.84 19.96 -27.17
C SER A 59 4.89 19.27 -28.15
N ASP A 60 3.63 19.12 -27.74
CA ASP A 60 2.50 18.68 -28.56
C ASP A 60 2.48 17.17 -28.88
N ASP A 61 1.32 16.77 -29.37
CA ASP A 61 0.76 15.43 -29.44
C ASP A 61 1.67 14.37 -30.09
N ASP A 62 2.39 14.79 -31.13
CA ASP A 62 3.08 13.91 -32.08
C ASP A 62 4.25 13.14 -31.48
N GLY A 63 4.89 13.61 -30.41
CA GLY A 63 6.08 12.93 -29.83
C GLY A 63 5.76 11.56 -29.27
N LEU A 64 4.55 11.44 -28.73
CA LEU A 64 4.07 10.26 -28.04
C LEU A 64 3.39 9.30 -29.00
N ASP A 65 2.71 9.80 -30.03
CA ASP A 65 2.22 8.95 -31.12
C ASP A 65 3.35 8.59 -32.12
N ALA A 66 4.43 9.37 -32.17
CA ALA A 66 5.71 8.94 -32.74
C ALA A 66 6.40 7.92 -31.84
N LEU A 67 6.24 7.97 -30.51
CA LEU A 67 6.59 6.83 -29.67
C LEU A 67 5.74 5.63 -30.06
N ARG A 68 4.40 5.78 -30.16
CA ARG A 68 3.44 4.75 -30.59
C ARG A 68 3.64 4.22 -32.01
N ARG A 69 4.45 4.94 -32.79
CA ARG A 69 4.93 4.57 -34.13
C ARG A 69 6.45 4.50 -34.21
N GLU A 70 7.07 4.39 -33.05
CA GLU A 70 8.28 3.68 -32.75
C GLU A 70 7.86 2.28 -32.25
N LEU A 71 6.65 1.75 -32.55
CA LEU A 71 6.10 0.48 -32.02
C LEU A 71 5.43 -0.49 -33.04
N GLU A 72 5.92 -1.73 -33.19
CA GLU A 72 5.27 -2.97 -33.75
C GLU A 72 6.13 -4.27 -33.55
N GLY A 73 7.14 -4.29 -32.63
CA GLY A 73 8.20 -5.34 -32.62
C GLY A 73 9.23 -5.50 -31.46
N ILE A 74 8.91 -5.12 -30.20
CA ILE A 74 9.45 -5.63 -28.88
C ILE A 74 8.44 -5.29 -27.73
N CYS A 75 7.15 -5.42 -28.08
CA CYS A 75 5.94 -5.65 -27.27
C CYS A 75 4.81 -6.73 -27.78
N LEU A 76 5.02 -8.08 -27.97
CA LEU A 76 4.43 -9.13 -28.90
C LEU A 76 2.92 -9.40 -28.83
N PRO A 77 2.08 -8.71 -29.61
CA PRO A 77 0.64 -8.57 -29.42
C PRO A 77 -0.23 -9.83 -29.56
N GLU A 78 0.33 -11.00 -29.28
CA GLU A 78 -0.16 -12.37 -29.23
C GLU A 78 0.00 -13.06 -27.84
N TYR A 79 0.95 -12.65 -26.98
CA TYR A 79 1.21 -13.42 -25.74
C TYR A 79 0.35 -12.98 -24.55
N GLN A 80 -0.05 -11.70 -24.44
CA GLN A 80 -1.21 -11.42 -23.55
C GLN A 80 -2.46 -12.05 -24.06
N GLU A 81 -2.69 -12.05 -25.38
CA GLU A 81 -3.85 -12.72 -25.96
C GLU A 81 -3.91 -14.16 -25.50
N TRP A 82 -2.76 -14.79 -25.33
CA TRP A 82 -2.75 -16.09 -24.69
C TRP A 82 -2.99 -16.06 -23.17
N GLN A 83 -2.56 -15.04 -22.41
CA GLN A 83 -2.89 -15.01 -20.99
C GLN A 83 -4.31 -14.73 -20.66
N GLN A 84 -4.94 -13.71 -21.25
CA GLN A 84 -6.29 -13.41 -20.83
C GLN A 84 -7.30 -14.34 -21.46
N GLU A 85 -6.90 -15.14 -22.45
CA GLU A 85 -7.54 -16.39 -22.80
C GLU A 85 -7.40 -17.38 -21.63
N GLU A 86 -6.21 -17.63 -21.07
CA GLU A 86 -6.11 -18.39 -19.80
C GLU A 86 -6.96 -17.78 -18.67
N ARG A 87 -6.89 -16.45 -18.44
CA ARG A 87 -7.63 -15.76 -17.37
C ARG A 87 -9.14 -15.78 -17.57
N SER A 88 -9.57 -15.78 -18.82
CA SER A 88 -10.98 -15.77 -19.16
C SER A 88 -11.55 -17.12 -18.76
N VAL A 89 -10.96 -18.20 -19.30
CA VAL A 89 -11.39 -19.60 -19.19
C VAL A 89 -11.52 -20.09 -17.75
N GLU A 90 -10.87 -19.40 -16.83
CA GLU A 90 -10.98 -19.60 -15.40
C GLU A 90 -11.92 -18.49 -14.85
N SER A 91 -13.02 -18.81 -14.13
CA SER A 91 -14.14 -17.85 -13.89
C SER A 91 -13.95 -16.75 -12.81
N MET A 92 -13.58 -15.52 -13.18
CA MET A 92 -12.65 -14.72 -12.34
C MET A 92 -12.78 -13.16 -12.36
N PRO A 93 -12.95 -12.46 -11.20
CA PRO A 93 -13.79 -11.25 -11.14
C PRO A 93 -13.03 -9.92 -11.03
N SER A 94 -13.29 -8.99 -11.96
CA SER A 94 -12.99 -7.55 -11.77
C SER A 94 -11.52 -7.09 -11.73
N LYS A 95 -10.63 -7.83 -12.41
CA LYS A 95 -9.43 -7.29 -13.09
C LYS A 95 -9.74 -5.86 -13.71
N ARG A 96 -9.13 -4.72 -13.25
CA ARG A 96 -8.96 -3.38 -13.93
C ARG A 96 -7.71 -3.48 -14.81
N PRO A 97 -7.75 -3.27 -16.15
CA PRO A 97 -6.68 -3.67 -17.11
C PRO A 97 -5.21 -3.27 -16.84
N ARG A 98 -4.29 -3.59 -17.76
CA ARG A 98 -3.01 -2.91 -17.98
C ARG A 98 -3.03 -1.94 -19.19
N SER A 99 -1.85 -1.56 -19.70
CA SER A 99 -1.53 -0.76 -20.89
C SER A 99 -0.30 -1.40 -21.59
N SER A 100 -0.20 -1.49 -22.94
CA SER A 100 0.85 -2.29 -23.63
C SER A 100 2.23 -1.60 -23.76
N ILE A 101 2.90 -1.37 -22.66
CA ILE A 101 4.31 -0.96 -22.65
C ILE A 101 5.19 -1.88 -21.79
N SER A 102 5.76 -3.00 -22.30
CA SER A 102 6.34 -4.04 -21.40
C SER A 102 7.30 -5.14 -21.91
N LEU A 103 7.18 -6.42 -21.48
CA LEU A 103 8.25 -7.43 -21.50
C LEU A 103 7.84 -8.95 -21.44
N PRO A 104 8.52 -9.89 -20.75
CA PRO A 104 7.83 -10.98 -20.00
C PRO A 104 7.95 -10.89 -18.48
N ILE A 105 7.05 -11.53 -17.71
CA ILE A 105 7.25 -11.72 -16.26
C ILE A 105 7.26 -13.18 -15.92
N VAL A 106 8.29 -13.72 -15.28
CA VAL A 106 8.66 -15.10 -15.54
C VAL A 106 8.02 -16.22 -14.68
N SER A 107 6.91 -16.02 -13.96
CA SER A 107 6.29 -17.04 -13.07
C SER A 107 6.42 -18.50 -13.48
N LYS A 108 5.95 -18.88 -14.67
CA LYS A 108 5.83 -20.29 -15.01
C LYS A 108 6.70 -20.72 -16.15
N MET A 109 7.12 -21.98 -16.11
CA MET A 109 7.80 -22.58 -17.26
C MET A 109 6.93 -22.55 -18.50
N ALA A 110 5.64 -22.91 -18.39
CA ALA A 110 4.69 -22.89 -19.52
C ALA A 110 4.56 -21.50 -20.19
N ASP A 111 4.73 -20.44 -19.41
CA ASP A 111 4.75 -19.08 -19.91
C ASP A 111 6.16 -18.63 -20.33
N HIS A 112 7.23 -19.10 -19.66
CA HIS A 112 8.60 -18.84 -20.08
C HIS A 112 8.86 -19.42 -21.47
N GLU A 113 8.33 -20.61 -21.73
CA GLU A 113 8.28 -21.26 -23.02
C GLU A 113 7.56 -20.40 -24.06
N LYS A 114 6.55 -19.63 -23.65
CA LYS A 114 5.78 -18.79 -24.55
C LYS A 114 6.44 -17.42 -24.85
N ILE A 115 7.41 -16.91 -24.03
CA ILE A 115 8.46 -15.97 -24.54
C ILE A 115 8.99 -16.52 -25.84
N ASN A 116 9.46 -17.75 -25.71
CA ASN A 116 10.37 -18.30 -26.66
C ASN A 116 9.64 -18.65 -27.95
N ASP A 117 8.37 -19.07 -27.88
CA ASP A 117 7.48 -19.16 -29.04
C ASP A 117 7.27 -17.81 -29.74
N VAL A 118 6.88 -16.77 -29.01
CA VAL A 118 6.37 -15.56 -29.65
C VAL A 118 7.52 -14.62 -30.08
N ILE A 119 8.65 -14.58 -29.36
CA ILE A 119 9.92 -13.99 -29.85
C ILE A 119 10.44 -14.77 -31.07
N ALA A 120 10.45 -16.12 -31.03
CA ALA A 120 10.94 -16.90 -32.18
C ALA A 120 10.07 -16.72 -33.43
N ALA A 121 8.76 -16.49 -33.28
CA ALA A 121 7.84 -16.18 -34.36
C ALA A 121 8.22 -14.88 -35.10
N ARG A 122 8.88 -13.94 -34.40
CA ARG A 122 9.12 -12.57 -34.88
C ARG A 122 10.58 -12.28 -35.23
N GLU A 123 11.51 -12.53 -34.32
CA GLU A 123 12.93 -12.17 -34.51
C GLU A 123 13.81 -13.29 -35.08
N LYS A 124 13.42 -14.57 -34.90
CA LYS A 124 14.26 -15.76 -35.15
C LYS A 124 15.56 -15.80 -34.33
N THR A 125 15.55 -15.16 -33.15
CA THR A 125 16.59 -15.25 -32.13
C THR A 125 16.54 -16.61 -31.41
N ASN A 126 17.52 -16.90 -30.55
CA ASN A 126 17.62 -18.19 -29.84
C ASN A 126 16.71 -18.27 -28.59
N GLY A 127 15.66 -17.45 -28.54
CA GLY A 127 14.90 -17.21 -27.34
C GLY A 127 15.64 -16.39 -26.28
N ILE A 128 14.92 -16.10 -25.22
CA ILE A 128 15.38 -15.52 -23.97
C ILE A 128 15.64 -16.67 -22.98
N ARG A 129 16.58 -16.44 -22.07
CA ARG A 129 16.94 -17.40 -21.03
C ARG A 129 16.32 -16.98 -19.72
N LEU A 130 16.09 -17.96 -18.84
CA LEU A 130 15.97 -17.71 -17.42
C LEU A 130 17.17 -16.91 -16.88
N ALA A 131 16.95 -16.14 -15.81
CA ALA A 131 18.01 -15.43 -15.10
C ALA A 131 19.00 -16.38 -14.42
N GLU A 132 20.10 -15.85 -13.88
CA GLU A 132 21.03 -16.65 -13.07
C GLU A 132 20.35 -17.11 -11.78
N SER A 133 19.66 -16.19 -11.11
CA SER A 133 18.86 -16.48 -9.93
C SER A 133 17.73 -17.49 -10.22
N SER A 134 16.97 -17.33 -11.31
CA SER A 134 16.03 -18.35 -11.83
C SER A 134 16.61 -19.73 -12.11
N ALA A 135 17.90 -19.83 -12.38
CA ALA A 135 18.53 -21.10 -12.70
C ALA A 135 18.86 -21.83 -11.40
N ALA A 136 19.61 -21.18 -10.51
CA ALA A 136 19.84 -21.62 -9.13
C ALA A 136 18.52 -22.04 -8.46
N ALA A 137 17.47 -21.27 -8.75
CA ALA A 137 16.14 -21.44 -8.22
C ALA A 137 15.53 -22.82 -8.39
N MET A 138 15.63 -23.30 -9.63
CA MET A 138 15.07 -24.58 -10.01
C MET A 138 16.06 -25.70 -9.76
N GLU A 139 17.33 -25.36 -9.51
CA GLU A 139 18.40 -26.28 -9.17
C GLU A 139 18.25 -26.72 -7.72
N MET A 140 18.15 -25.80 -6.76
CA MET A 140 18.08 -26.20 -5.34
C MET A 140 16.81 -26.99 -5.00
N ILE A 141 15.63 -26.82 -5.66
CA ILE A 141 14.48 -27.75 -5.47
C ILE A 141 14.94 -29.17 -5.77
N LYS A 142 15.50 -29.29 -6.98
CA LYS A 142 15.64 -30.57 -7.69
C LYS A 142 16.82 -31.34 -7.14
N GLU A 143 17.75 -30.65 -6.50
CA GLU A 143 18.96 -31.21 -5.92
C GLU A 143 18.93 -31.27 -4.38
N ASP A 144 18.25 -30.34 -3.69
CA ASP A 144 18.09 -30.37 -2.23
C ASP A 144 16.70 -30.87 -1.78
N SER A 145 16.61 -32.19 -1.64
CA SER A 145 15.44 -32.84 -1.07
C SER A 145 15.39 -32.84 0.46
N GLU A 146 16.37 -32.28 1.20
CA GLU A 146 16.18 -32.08 2.65
C GLU A 146 15.24 -30.92 2.89
N ILE A 147 15.39 -29.83 2.14
CA ILE A 147 14.47 -28.71 2.25
C ILE A 147 13.05 -29.22 1.92
N SER A 148 12.86 -29.98 0.84
CA SER A 148 11.65 -30.78 0.60
C SER A 148 11.19 -31.64 1.80
N GLU A 149 11.92 -32.69 2.16
CA GLU A 149 11.45 -33.71 3.11
C GLU A 149 11.19 -33.21 4.54
N ASN A 150 11.73 -32.06 4.92
CA ASN A 150 11.42 -31.40 6.20
C ASN A 150 9.91 -31.12 6.38
N ILE A 151 9.12 -31.28 5.32
CA ILE A 151 7.66 -31.25 5.40
C ILE A 151 6.90 -32.51 4.94
N GLY A 152 6.94 -32.90 3.65
CA GLY A 152 5.88 -33.82 3.17
C GLY A 152 5.74 -34.25 1.71
N MET A 153 6.52 -33.79 0.72
CA MET A 153 6.44 -34.18 -0.70
C MET A 153 7.63 -33.78 -1.64
N THR A 154 8.62 -34.64 -1.76
CA THR A 154 9.53 -34.83 -2.94
C THR A 154 9.73 -33.69 -3.99
N PRO A 155 10.95 -33.41 -4.49
CA PRO A 155 11.23 -32.47 -5.60
C PRO A 155 10.47 -32.61 -6.96
N ASP A 156 9.76 -33.72 -7.17
CA ASP A 156 8.86 -34.00 -8.32
C ASP A 156 7.37 -34.13 -7.91
N THR A 157 7.08 -33.88 -6.63
CA THR A 157 5.76 -33.60 -6.04
C THR A 157 5.88 -32.34 -5.18
N MET A 158 6.81 -31.39 -5.33
CA MET A 158 7.24 -30.65 -6.54
C MET A 158 6.84 -31.27 -7.94
N LEU A 159 7.60 -31.34 -9.06
CA LEU A 159 7.14 -31.59 -10.48
C LEU A 159 5.97 -32.60 -10.96
N ASN A 160 4.79 -32.71 -10.31
CA ASN A 160 3.36 -32.55 -10.81
C ASN A 160 2.79 -31.31 -10.01
N GLU A 161 1.64 -30.61 -9.98
CA GLU A 161 1.47 -29.44 -8.99
C GLU A 161 2.11 -28.04 -9.38
N LEU A 162 2.77 -27.04 -8.73
CA LEU A 162 3.37 -25.76 -9.36
C LEU A 162 2.99 -25.42 -10.86
N GLY A 163 1.94 -24.64 -11.24
CA GLY A 163 0.59 -24.81 -11.88
C GLY A 163 -0.78 -24.20 -11.28
N ALA A 164 -0.73 -23.35 -10.23
CA ALA A 164 -1.59 -22.60 -9.25
C ALA A 164 -0.85 -21.44 -8.50
N VAL A 165 -0.23 -21.61 -7.34
CA VAL A 165 0.30 -20.54 -6.46
C VAL A 165 1.12 -19.39 -7.10
N LEU A 166 2.29 -19.63 -7.71
CA LEU A 166 3.23 -18.59 -8.21
C LEU A 166 2.86 -17.86 -9.50
N SER A 167 1.76 -18.22 -10.13
CA SER A 167 1.14 -17.35 -11.13
C SER A 167 -0.22 -16.87 -10.66
N LYS A 168 -0.57 -17.02 -9.35
CA LYS A 168 -1.58 -16.24 -8.58
C LYS A 168 -0.96 -14.96 -8.20
N TYR A 169 0.05 -15.11 -7.39
CA TYR A 169 1.00 -14.09 -7.20
C TYR A 169 2.13 -14.66 -8.02
N GLU A 170 1.99 -14.80 -9.34
CA GLU A 170 2.17 -13.72 -10.31
C GLU A 170 3.63 -13.16 -10.17
N VAL A 171 4.46 -13.70 -9.27
CA VAL A 171 5.93 -13.66 -9.20
C VAL A 171 6.62 -13.89 -10.55
N PRO A 172 7.64 -13.14 -10.98
CA PRO A 172 8.58 -13.60 -12.01
C PRO A 172 9.59 -14.67 -11.58
N MET A 173 10.12 -15.46 -12.52
CA MET A 173 10.89 -16.67 -12.17
C MET A 173 12.23 -16.47 -11.51
N GLY A 174 12.68 -15.25 -11.31
CA GLY A 174 14.04 -14.96 -10.87
C GLY A 174 14.31 -15.34 -9.44
N LEU A 175 13.23 -15.57 -8.71
CA LEU A 175 13.02 -14.57 -7.72
C LEU A 175 13.87 -14.96 -6.45
N MET A 176 13.97 -16.22 -6.01
CA MET A 176 13.71 -16.62 -4.60
C MET A 176 15.04 -16.69 -3.74
N ASN A 177 16.11 -15.95 -4.00
CA ASN A 177 17.34 -16.09 -3.18
C ASN A 177 17.27 -15.37 -1.82
N LYS A 178 16.14 -14.74 -1.45
CA LYS A 178 16.11 -13.75 -0.35
C LYS A 178 15.28 -14.07 0.91
N LEU A 179 14.26 -14.90 0.80
CA LEU A 179 13.36 -15.60 1.76
C LEU A 179 13.82 -17.06 1.87
N MET A 180 14.73 -17.50 0.97
CA MET A 180 15.81 -18.43 1.28
C MET A 180 16.54 -17.90 2.51
N MET A 181 16.73 -16.59 2.60
CA MET A 181 17.30 -15.98 3.78
C MET A 181 16.35 -16.01 4.99
N LEU A 182 15.04 -16.33 4.86
CA LEU A 182 14.17 -16.65 6.02
C LEU A 182 14.41 -18.05 6.59
N SER A 183 14.91 -18.99 5.78
CA SER A 183 15.48 -20.24 6.31
C SER A 183 16.50 -19.95 7.41
N GLU A 184 17.26 -18.85 7.25
CA GLU A 184 18.36 -18.54 8.13
C GLU A 184 17.91 -18.04 9.51
N PHE A 185 16.63 -17.80 9.75
CA PHE A 185 16.13 -17.28 11.01
C PHE A 185 15.45 -18.39 11.84
N GLU A 186 15.68 -18.32 13.15
CA GLU A 186 15.20 -19.31 14.12
C GLU A 186 13.76 -19.03 14.55
N VAL A 187 13.44 -17.73 14.62
CA VAL A 187 12.17 -17.19 15.07
C VAL A 187 11.87 -16.01 14.18
N LEU A 188 11.15 -16.26 13.10
CA LEU A 188 10.49 -15.18 12.40
C LEU A 188 9.41 -14.68 13.40
N LYS A 189 9.55 -13.41 13.80
CA LYS A 189 8.80 -12.71 14.85
C LYS A 189 8.85 -11.21 14.63
N PHE A 190 7.99 -10.76 13.75
CA PHE A 190 6.84 -9.99 14.18
C PHE A 190 6.91 -9.14 15.45
N MET A 191 6.25 -7.99 15.37
CA MET A 191 5.99 -7.05 16.43
C MET A 191 4.58 -6.38 16.35
N ILE A 192 3.48 -7.14 16.09
CA ILE A 192 1.98 -7.11 16.41
C ILE A 192 1.20 -6.15 17.36
N ASP A 193 1.24 -4.82 17.30
CA ASP A 193 0.47 -3.92 18.16
C ASP A 193 -1.07 -4.07 17.92
N ASP A 194 -1.91 -3.37 18.66
CA ASP A 194 -3.35 -3.67 18.85
C ASP A 194 -4.01 -2.49 19.55
N ALA A 195 -3.62 -1.34 19.02
CA ALA A 195 -3.83 -0.04 19.56
C ALA A 195 -5.33 0.39 19.65
N GLY A 196 -5.60 1.70 19.64
CA GLY A 196 -6.88 2.28 19.99
C GLY A 196 -7.72 2.53 18.75
N SER A 197 -7.65 3.76 18.24
CA SER A 197 -6.99 3.99 16.95
C SER A 197 -7.40 3.00 15.86
N MET A 198 -6.76 1.84 15.77
CA MET A 198 -7.18 0.51 15.24
C MET A 198 -8.67 0.16 15.09
N ALA A 199 -9.48 0.84 15.87
CA ALA A 199 -10.88 0.61 16.08
C ALA A 199 -11.80 1.11 14.96
N LEU A 200 -11.27 1.41 13.76
CA LEU A 200 -11.79 2.55 13.01
C LEU A 200 -11.70 2.44 11.45
N CYS A 201 -12.78 2.73 10.71
CA CYS A 201 -13.06 2.72 9.24
C CYS A 201 -12.80 3.91 8.18
N ASP A 202 -11.55 4.37 7.87
CA ASP A 202 -10.94 5.12 6.71
C ASP A 202 -10.42 4.49 5.36
N SER A 203 -9.34 3.70 5.37
CA SER A 203 -8.33 3.49 4.31
C SER A 203 -8.75 2.83 2.95
N ASN A 204 -7.75 2.43 2.14
CA ASN A 204 -7.74 2.60 0.71
C ASN A 204 -7.83 1.37 -0.24
N MET A 205 -7.60 0.11 0.13
CA MET A 205 -8.40 -1.05 -0.33
C MET A 205 -9.85 -1.02 0.14
N ARG A 206 -10.61 -2.10 -0.14
CA ARG A 206 -12.07 -1.99 -0.21
C ARG A 206 -12.91 -3.27 -0.41
N GLY A 207 -12.99 -4.19 0.55
CA GLY A 207 -13.53 -5.57 0.39
C GLY A 207 -14.67 -5.82 -0.66
N SER A 208 -14.85 -7.02 -1.23
CA SER A 208 -15.81 -7.39 -2.32
C SER A 208 -17.16 -6.67 -2.56
N ILE A 209 -17.82 -6.01 -1.58
CA ILE A 209 -19.23 -5.54 -1.65
C ILE A 209 -19.46 -4.06 -1.37
N LYS A 210 -18.39 -3.38 -0.98
CA LYS A 210 -18.20 -1.94 -0.99
C LYS A 210 -18.71 -1.11 0.21
N ALA A 211 -17.86 -1.00 1.25
CA ALA A 211 -17.92 -0.07 2.39
C ALA A 211 -16.65 -0.22 3.30
N PRO A 212 -16.30 0.65 4.27
CA PRO A 212 -14.93 0.62 4.80
C PRO A 212 -14.53 -0.47 5.81
N LEU A 213 -13.53 -1.31 5.52
CA LEU A 213 -13.12 -2.43 6.38
C LEU A 213 -12.03 -2.14 7.41
N SER A 214 -12.45 -1.88 8.68
CA SER A 214 -11.72 -1.01 9.63
C SER A 214 -10.28 -1.30 9.75
N ARG A 215 -9.52 -0.34 10.20
CA ARG A 215 -8.24 -0.42 10.81
C ARG A 215 -7.75 -1.75 11.29
N TRP A 216 -8.44 -2.57 12.05
CA TRP A 216 -7.91 -3.86 12.57
C TRP A 216 -6.91 -4.64 11.45
N ASN A 217 -7.16 -5.51 10.41
CA ASN A 217 -7.09 -6.99 9.94
C ASN A 217 -7.01 -7.07 8.40
N GLU A 218 -7.11 -6.01 7.62
CA GLU A 218 -6.35 -5.98 6.39
C GLU A 218 -4.96 -6.51 6.77
N ALA A 219 -4.43 -6.10 7.92
CA ALA A 219 -3.28 -6.66 8.56
C ALA A 219 -3.36 -8.22 8.69
N GLN A 220 -4.40 -8.82 9.31
CA GLN A 220 -4.65 -10.28 9.25
C GLN A 220 -4.74 -10.80 7.84
N GLY A 221 -5.28 -9.97 7.00
CA GLY A 221 -5.66 -10.24 5.68
C GLY A 221 -4.37 -10.50 4.96
N ARG A 222 -3.30 -9.71 5.14
CA ARG A 222 -1.98 -10.18 4.73
C ARG A 222 -1.70 -11.46 5.38
N LEU A 223 -1.95 -11.64 6.66
CA LEU A 223 -1.73 -12.93 7.31
C LEU A 223 -2.28 -14.04 6.42
N LYS A 224 -3.53 -13.89 6.02
CA LYS A 224 -4.29 -14.69 5.08
C LYS A 224 -3.74 -14.68 3.65
N GLU A 225 -3.03 -13.64 3.21
CA GLU A 225 -1.97 -13.76 2.22
C GLU A 225 -0.87 -14.64 2.84
N LEU A 226 0.17 -13.99 3.34
CA LEU A 226 1.28 -14.42 4.13
C LEU A 226 1.57 -15.88 4.10
N LEU A 227 0.99 -16.73 4.89
CA LEU A 227 1.58 -18.05 4.95
C LEU A 227 1.28 -18.84 3.70
N GLU A 228 0.74 -18.21 2.66
CA GLU A 228 0.34 -18.87 1.46
C GLU A 228 1.33 -19.84 0.82
N ILE A 229 2.63 -19.87 1.11
CA ILE A 229 3.47 -18.71 1.33
C ILE A 229 4.63 -19.09 2.29
N LEU A 230 4.67 -18.80 3.61
CA LEU A 230 5.53 -19.54 4.61
C LEU A 230 4.94 -20.98 4.83
N ALA A 231 4.14 -21.50 3.89
CA ALA A 231 4.40 -22.85 3.39
C ALA A 231 4.56 -23.06 1.83
N TYR A 232 5.60 -22.38 1.25
CA TYR A 232 6.70 -22.36 0.21
C TYR A 232 8.20 -23.01 0.33
N VAL A 233 9.40 -22.72 1.01
CA VAL A 233 10.19 -21.92 2.10
C VAL A 233 11.21 -22.74 2.91
N PRO A 234 11.83 -22.23 4.02
CA PRO A 234 11.75 -22.87 5.36
C PRO A 234 11.46 -21.90 6.51
N PHE A 235 11.15 -22.46 7.67
CA PHE A 235 11.28 -21.81 8.98
C PHE A 235 11.48 -22.85 10.08
N HIS A 236 12.00 -22.40 11.23
CA HIS A 236 12.22 -23.26 12.39
C HIS A 236 11.03 -23.27 13.37
N GLN A 237 10.94 -22.22 14.17
CA GLN A 237 9.75 -21.84 14.91
C GLN A 237 9.33 -20.47 14.39
N ILE A 238 8.04 -20.18 14.37
CA ILE A 238 7.54 -18.86 13.98
C ILE A 238 6.37 -18.41 14.84
N THR A 239 6.37 -17.10 15.10
CA THR A 239 6.21 -16.75 16.51
C THR A 239 5.81 -15.26 16.64
N ILE A 240 4.60 -14.96 17.11
CA ILE A 240 3.85 -13.67 17.12
C ILE A 240 3.29 -13.04 18.48
N GLU A 241 4.15 -12.55 19.36
CA GLU A 241 3.97 -12.14 20.80
C GLU A 241 2.84 -11.13 21.16
N PHE A 242 1.55 -11.46 21.27
CA PHE A 242 0.39 -10.52 21.44
C PHE A 242 0.49 -9.29 22.38
N LEU A 243 -0.44 -8.34 22.15
CA LEU A 243 -1.02 -7.28 23.01
C LEU A 243 -1.61 -7.55 24.40
N ASN A 244 -2.71 -6.91 24.89
CA ASN A 244 -3.18 -6.95 26.34
C ASN A 244 -3.86 -8.28 26.68
N ARG A 245 -3.14 -9.24 26.18
CA ARG A 245 -3.38 -10.53 25.61
C ARG A 245 -1.95 -11.06 25.77
N SER A 246 -1.58 -11.61 26.92
CA SER A 246 -0.22 -12.12 27.25
C SER A 246 0.23 -13.34 26.41
N THR A 247 -0.05 -13.33 25.12
CA THR A 247 -0.73 -14.42 24.43
C THR A 247 0.27 -14.78 23.30
N THR A 248 0.94 -15.94 23.44
CA THR A 248 2.21 -16.29 22.78
C THR A 248 2.54 -17.78 22.24
N ILE A 249 2.19 -18.08 20.96
CA ILE A 249 2.20 -19.22 19.99
C ILE A 249 3.60 -19.70 19.69
N SER A 250 3.64 -20.94 19.24
CA SER A 250 4.82 -21.62 18.72
C SER A 250 4.45 -22.31 17.43
N LEU A 251 4.77 -21.72 16.27
CA LEU A 251 4.48 -22.36 14.99
C LEU A 251 5.61 -23.09 14.31
N GLU A 252 5.25 -24.30 13.92
CA GLU A 252 6.15 -25.43 13.79
C GLU A 252 5.53 -26.40 12.80
N ARG A 253 6.37 -26.97 11.94
CA ARG A 253 5.91 -27.74 10.80
C ARG A 253 5.09 -28.96 11.16
N ASN A 254 5.66 -29.80 12.01
CA ASN A 254 5.05 -31.07 12.43
C ASN A 254 4.70 -32.02 11.24
N GLY A 255 5.42 -31.92 10.10
CA GLY A 255 5.44 -32.95 9.04
C GLY A 255 4.10 -33.21 8.32
N ARG A 256 3.53 -32.16 7.74
CA ARG A 256 2.30 -32.15 6.90
C ARG A 256 2.78 -31.82 5.45
N ASN A 257 2.07 -32.11 4.30
CA ASN A 257 2.30 -32.04 2.76
C ASN A 257 2.00 -30.93 1.45
N PRO A 258 1.31 -29.69 1.00
CA PRO A 258 0.42 -28.43 1.43
C PRO A 258 -0.85 -28.27 2.36
N ALA A 259 -1.98 -28.98 2.27
CA ALA A 259 -3.26 -28.86 3.00
C ALA A 259 -3.52 -29.31 4.48
N ALA A 260 -2.60 -29.79 5.31
CA ALA A 260 -2.89 -30.41 6.63
C ALA A 260 -2.35 -29.64 7.83
N PHE A 261 -1.25 -28.99 7.56
CA PHE A 261 -1.11 -27.61 7.93
C PHE A 261 -2.11 -26.91 6.92
N LEU A 262 -1.79 -25.90 6.12
CA LEU A 262 -2.80 -25.15 5.33
C LEU A 262 -4.08 -24.83 6.07
N ALA A 263 -5.29 -24.84 5.52
CA ALA A 263 -6.38 -24.06 6.11
C ALA A 263 -6.90 -24.58 7.43
N ASP A 264 -6.17 -24.16 8.40
CA ASP A 264 -5.99 -24.73 9.69
C ASP A 264 -5.54 -23.44 10.46
N ALA A 265 -5.70 -22.23 9.94
CA ALA A 265 -5.49 -21.03 10.75
C ALA A 265 -6.70 -20.17 10.53
N ILE A 266 -7.78 -20.76 11.06
CA ILE A 266 -9.04 -20.16 11.38
C ILE A 266 -9.66 -20.72 12.71
N ALA A 267 -9.01 -21.37 13.74
CA ALA A 267 -9.56 -22.17 14.92
C ALA A 267 -9.44 -21.88 16.46
N GLN A 268 -8.24 -21.83 17.06
CA GLN A 268 -7.91 -21.56 18.48
C GLN A 268 -7.22 -20.19 18.64
N VAL A 269 -6.50 -19.74 17.60
CA VAL A 269 -6.62 -18.37 17.07
C VAL A 269 -7.98 -18.23 16.35
N ASP A 270 -8.97 -19.10 16.52
CA ASP A 270 -10.42 -18.79 16.45
C ASP A 270 -11.15 -19.20 17.73
N GLU A 271 -10.35 -19.14 18.74
CA GLU A 271 -10.68 -18.13 19.69
C GLU A 271 -10.08 -16.83 19.21
N GLU A 272 -8.79 -16.57 19.42
CA GLU A 272 -8.30 -15.21 19.28
C GLU A 272 -8.11 -14.57 17.91
N PHE A 273 -8.81 -14.94 16.82
CA PHE A 273 -8.96 -14.13 15.58
C PHE A 273 -10.24 -13.35 15.33
N ALA A 274 -11.07 -13.10 16.32
CA ALA A 274 -12.18 -12.17 16.13
C ALA A 274 -12.90 -11.82 17.41
N LYS A 275 -12.40 -10.73 17.97
CA LYS A 275 -12.68 -10.09 19.26
C LYS A 275 -12.08 -8.64 19.07
N PRO A 276 -12.73 -7.47 19.27
CA PRO A 276 -12.25 -6.06 18.96
C PRO A 276 -10.94 -5.46 19.57
N PRO A 277 -10.41 -4.30 19.07
CA PRO A 277 -9.20 -3.57 19.54
C PRO A 277 -9.44 -2.59 20.72
N ALA A 278 -8.40 -1.88 21.27
CA ALA A 278 -8.42 -0.70 22.21
C ALA A 278 -7.12 -0.38 23.03
N GLY A 279 -6.99 0.77 23.78
CA GLY A 279 -6.03 1.10 24.91
C GLY A 279 -5.20 2.43 25.05
N THR A 280 -3.84 2.31 25.20
CA THR A 280 -2.77 3.22 24.66
C THR A 280 -1.41 2.57 24.21
N SER A 281 -0.93 2.67 22.95
CA SER A 281 0.02 1.75 22.21
C SER A 281 1.41 1.43 22.80
N LEU A 282 1.56 0.32 23.49
CA LEU A 282 2.86 -0.13 24.03
C LEU A 282 3.79 -0.88 23.03
N PHE A 283 4.01 -0.36 21.82
CA PHE A 283 5.10 -0.86 20.98
C PHE A 283 6.43 -0.70 21.69
N LEU A 284 6.75 0.52 22.14
CA LEU A 284 8.04 0.88 22.71
C LEU A 284 8.50 -0.12 23.78
N GLU A 285 7.64 -0.41 24.76
CA GLU A 285 7.90 -1.34 25.86
C GLU A 285 8.25 -2.75 25.39
N ARG A 286 7.80 -3.13 24.20
CA ARG A 286 7.76 -4.51 23.77
C ARG A 286 8.51 -4.79 22.46
N LEU A 287 8.85 -3.78 21.68
CA LEU A 287 10.11 -3.76 20.92
C LEU A 287 11.26 -3.93 21.90
N THR A 288 11.26 -3.13 22.97
CA THR A 288 12.23 -3.23 24.05
C THR A 288 12.22 -4.65 24.61
N GLN A 289 11.05 -5.23 24.89
CA GLN A 289 10.98 -6.62 25.32
C GLN A 289 11.52 -7.60 24.27
N SER A 290 11.10 -7.53 23.01
CA SER A 290 11.54 -8.47 21.96
C SER A 290 13.02 -8.39 21.60
N LEU A 291 13.63 -7.21 21.70
CA LEU A 291 15.06 -7.01 21.48
C LEU A 291 15.88 -7.43 22.72
N THR A 292 15.24 -7.55 23.90
CA THR A 292 15.93 -7.94 25.15
C THR A 292 15.65 -9.36 25.65
N GLU A 293 14.55 -10.00 25.27
CA GLU A 293 14.19 -11.37 25.71
C GLU A 293 14.95 -12.48 24.97
N SER A 294 15.31 -12.25 23.70
CA SER A 294 15.96 -13.25 22.84
C SER A 294 17.29 -12.78 22.25
N PRO A 295 18.27 -12.37 23.08
CA PRO A 295 19.54 -11.81 22.60
C PRO A 295 20.39 -12.87 21.88
N GLY A 296 20.61 -12.66 20.59
CA GLY A 296 21.45 -13.52 19.75
C GLY A 296 20.72 -14.62 18.99
N ILE A 297 19.41 -14.77 19.19
CA ILE A 297 18.55 -15.51 18.25
C ILE A 297 18.44 -14.67 16.98
N LYS A 298 18.53 -15.28 15.79
CA LYS A 298 18.15 -14.57 14.56
C LYS A 298 16.64 -14.42 14.54
N ILE A 299 16.17 -13.18 14.70
CA ILE A 299 14.76 -12.83 14.76
C ILE A 299 14.43 -11.77 13.72
N ALA A 300 13.85 -12.20 12.60
CA ALA A 300 13.30 -11.25 11.65
C ALA A 300 11.99 -10.69 12.19
N ARG A 301 11.83 -9.36 12.18
CA ARG A 301 10.68 -8.68 12.77
C ARG A 301 9.97 -7.82 11.76
N TRP A 302 8.68 -7.73 12.02
CA TRP A 302 7.73 -6.92 11.29
C TRP A 302 6.94 -6.17 12.34
N TYR A 303 7.29 -4.92 12.61
CA TYR A 303 6.55 -4.04 13.52
C TYR A 303 5.66 -3.13 12.71
N PHE A 304 4.41 -2.97 13.12
CA PHE A 304 3.33 -2.36 12.38
C PHE A 304 2.77 -1.09 12.96
N GLY A 305 1.92 -0.45 12.18
CA GLY A 305 1.62 0.95 12.24
C GLY A 305 0.16 1.19 11.99
N ASP A 306 -0.29 2.24 12.63
CA ASP A 306 -1.54 3.01 12.65
C ASP A 306 -1.02 4.27 13.34
N GLY A 307 -0.02 4.86 12.69
CA GLY A 307 0.88 5.85 13.26
C GLY A 307 1.38 5.71 14.71
N LYS A 308 0.84 6.52 15.63
CA LYS A 308 1.59 7.03 16.81
C LYS A 308 1.68 6.14 18.08
N PRO A 309 2.85 5.59 18.45
CA PRO A 309 3.02 4.79 19.67
C PRO A 309 2.72 5.56 20.96
N GLN A 310 2.44 4.86 22.08
CA GLN A 310 2.01 5.49 23.34
C GLN A 310 3.04 6.46 23.90
N GLY A 311 2.62 7.71 24.04
CA GLY A 311 3.49 8.86 24.28
C GLY A 311 3.68 9.75 23.06
N GLY A 312 3.05 9.41 21.92
CA GLY A 312 3.14 10.15 20.67
C GLY A 312 4.58 10.21 20.18
N ASP A 313 4.98 11.38 19.71
CA ASP A 313 6.33 11.68 19.21
C ASP A 313 7.43 11.29 20.21
N THR A 314 7.16 11.40 21.52
CA THR A 314 8.14 11.00 22.55
C THR A 314 8.42 9.49 22.55
N ALA A 315 7.47 8.67 22.10
CA ALA A 315 7.68 7.24 21.90
C ALA A 315 8.23 6.92 20.50
N GLN A 316 7.81 7.66 19.46
CA GLN A 316 8.45 7.61 18.13
C GLN A 316 9.96 7.85 18.24
N GLU A 317 10.39 8.96 18.87
CA GLU A 317 11.81 9.26 19.15
C GLU A 317 12.54 8.09 19.83
N GLN A 318 11.87 7.42 20.79
CA GLN A 318 12.46 6.32 21.55
C GLN A 318 12.52 5.02 20.74
N ILE A 319 11.55 4.76 19.87
CA ILE A 319 11.54 3.63 18.94
C ILE A 319 12.56 3.85 17.81
N VAL A 320 12.56 5.02 17.17
CA VAL A 320 13.60 5.43 16.21
C VAL A 320 14.98 5.22 16.80
N ASN A 321 15.23 5.73 18.02
CA ASN A 321 16.50 5.51 18.71
C ASN A 321 16.76 4.03 19.05
N LEU A 322 15.74 3.24 19.40
CA LEU A 322 15.86 1.81 19.72
C LEU A 322 16.18 0.97 18.47
N VAL A 323 15.57 1.29 17.32
CA VAL A 323 15.81 0.61 16.03
C VAL A 323 17.15 1.01 15.44
N MET A 324 17.46 2.31 15.40
CA MET A 324 18.76 2.83 14.93
C MET A 324 19.96 2.29 15.69
N ASN A 325 19.77 1.94 16.97
CA ASN A 325 20.83 1.42 17.85
C ASN A 325 20.61 -0.06 18.24
N ARG A 326 19.79 -0.82 17.51
CA ARG A 326 19.55 -2.24 17.81
C ARG A 326 20.78 -3.10 17.50
N ASP A 327 21.03 -4.10 18.35
CA ASP A 327 22.13 -5.06 18.12
C ASP A 327 21.85 -5.94 16.89
N ASN A 328 22.85 -6.09 16.02
CA ASN A 328 22.81 -6.91 14.81
C ASN A 328 21.58 -6.68 13.90
N PRO A 329 21.43 -5.50 13.25
CA PRO A 329 20.28 -5.20 12.38
C PRO A 329 19.95 -6.28 11.34
N ALA A 330 20.94 -6.86 10.66
CA ALA A 330 20.70 -7.91 9.64
C ALA A 330 20.16 -9.26 10.20
N GLY A 331 20.33 -9.53 11.49
CA GLY A 331 19.74 -10.68 12.18
C GLY A 331 18.62 -10.30 13.15
N ASN A 332 18.35 -9.01 13.29
CA ASN A 332 17.19 -8.41 13.95
C ASN A 332 16.55 -7.39 12.99
N PRO A 333 16.22 -7.77 11.74
CA PRO A 333 15.64 -6.85 10.80
C PRO A 333 14.28 -6.42 11.35
N ILE A 334 13.93 -5.15 11.18
CA ILE A 334 12.64 -4.63 11.60
C ILE A 334 12.08 -3.92 10.41
N THR A 335 11.46 -4.70 9.56
CA THR A 335 10.48 -4.15 8.67
C THR A 335 9.42 -3.40 9.48
N PHE A 336 9.19 -2.14 9.14
CA PHE A 336 8.07 -1.36 9.68
C PHE A 336 6.80 -1.75 8.98
N VAL A 337 5.63 -1.31 9.46
CA VAL A 337 4.36 -1.99 9.14
C VAL A 337 3.04 -1.16 9.44
N SER A 338 2.93 0.16 9.39
CA SER A 338 1.66 0.79 8.88
C SER A 338 0.97 0.06 7.68
N CYS A 339 0.00 0.61 6.95
CA CYS A 339 -1.23 1.25 7.42
C CYS A 339 -1.23 2.66 7.99
N THR A 340 -1.40 3.66 7.11
CA THR A 340 -2.58 4.52 7.20
C THR A 340 -2.87 5.32 5.91
N ASN A 341 -4.12 5.76 5.77
CA ASN A 341 -4.54 6.84 4.88
C ASN A 341 -3.87 8.20 5.06
N VAL A 342 -4.01 8.84 6.22
CA VAL A 342 -3.41 10.17 6.42
C VAL A 342 -1.96 9.99 6.85
N ASP A 343 -1.15 9.86 5.79
CA ASP A 343 0.24 10.28 5.62
C ASP A 343 0.99 10.53 6.95
N ASP A 344 0.55 11.56 7.65
CA ASP A 344 1.03 12.10 8.91
C ASP A 344 1.58 11.09 9.90
N ASP A 345 0.71 10.25 10.44
CA ASP A 345 1.03 9.70 11.73
C ASP A 345 1.87 8.43 11.61
N VAL A 346 1.94 7.86 10.41
CA VAL A 346 2.80 6.73 10.04
C VAL A 346 4.16 7.15 9.52
N GLU A 347 4.29 8.35 8.94
CA GLU A 347 5.54 8.83 8.33
C GLU A 347 6.76 8.82 9.28
N TRP A 348 6.61 8.64 10.60
CA TRP A 348 7.80 8.37 11.45
C TRP A 348 8.46 7.00 11.18
N MET A 349 7.76 6.10 10.49
CA MET A 349 8.27 4.84 9.95
C MET A 349 9.03 5.14 8.65
N LYS A 350 8.47 6.05 7.82
CA LYS A 350 9.09 6.61 6.59
C LYS A 350 10.41 7.30 6.90
N ASP A 351 10.38 8.24 7.84
CA ASP A 351 11.53 8.88 8.47
C ASP A 351 12.53 7.89 9.12
N LEU A 352 12.18 6.61 9.36
CA LEU A 352 13.00 5.63 10.07
C LEU A 352 13.74 4.64 9.15
N GLU A 353 13.12 4.08 8.12
CA GLU A 353 13.87 3.22 7.17
C GLU A 353 14.99 3.98 6.49
N GLU A 354 14.72 5.22 6.04
CA GLU A 354 15.66 6.26 5.57
C GLU A 354 17.09 6.09 6.10
N ILE A 355 17.13 5.91 7.42
CA ILE A 355 18.29 6.05 8.28
C ILE A 355 18.68 4.72 8.94
N ALA A 356 17.76 3.76 9.05
CA ALA A 356 17.95 2.50 9.78
C ALA A 356 18.26 1.33 8.83
N PRO A 357 19.50 0.82 8.77
CA PRO A 357 19.81 -0.31 7.91
C PRO A 357 19.07 -1.58 8.37
N PHE A 358 18.62 -2.42 7.43
CA PHE A 358 17.81 -3.62 7.70
C PHE A 358 16.49 -3.30 8.45
N CYS A 359 16.06 -2.04 8.36
CA CYS A 359 14.67 -1.64 8.44
C CYS A 359 14.06 -1.86 7.04
N SER A 360 12.74 -1.88 6.87
CA SER A 360 12.14 -1.79 5.52
C SER A 360 10.68 -1.35 5.53
N GLU A 361 10.16 -0.87 4.38
CA GLU A 361 8.91 -0.08 4.22
C GLU A 361 8.01 -0.49 2.99
N TYR A 362 7.02 -1.41 3.07
CA TYR A 362 6.37 -2.06 1.89
C TYR A 362 4.85 -2.56 2.08
N ASP A 363 3.75 -2.29 1.30
CA ASP A 363 2.28 -2.61 1.72
C ASP A 363 0.90 -2.97 0.94
N ASP A 364 -0.27 -2.34 1.28
CA ASP A 364 -1.61 -2.38 0.66
C ASP A 364 -1.42 -2.34 -0.81
N TYR A 365 -2.15 -3.09 -1.62
CA TYR A 365 -1.81 -3.00 -3.02
C TYR A 365 -1.98 -1.60 -3.73
N GLN A 366 -2.54 -0.47 -3.20
CA GLN A 366 -2.76 0.77 -4.00
C GLN A 366 -2.04 2.14 -3.73
N THR A 367 -1.09 2.35 -2.81
CA THR A 367 -0.40 3.67 -2.61
C THR A 367 0.85 3.68 -3.33
N GLU A 368 1.61 2.65 -3.00
CA GLU A 368 2.64 2.25 -3.82
C GLU A 368 1.91 1.97 -5.14
N ALA A 369 0.65 1.50 -5.25
CA ALA A 369 -0.30 1.77 -6.40
C ALA A 369 -0.22 3.03 -7.26
N GLY A 370 -0.23 4.20 -6.65
CA GLY A 370 -0.12 5.46 -7.36
C GLY A 370 1.32 5.96 -7.42
N GLU A 371 2.19 5.53 -6.49
CA GLU A 371 3.61 5.84 -6.37
C GLU A 371 4.40 5.21 -7.59
N VAL A 372 5.73 4.88 -7.63
CA VAL A 372 6.67 3.94 -8.45
C VAL A 372 6.44 4.07 -9.99
N LEU A 373 5.28 4.36 -10.54
CA LEU A 373 5.03 5.34 -11.59
C LEU A 373 4.86 6.68 -10.85
N ARG A 374 5.60 6.86 -9.72
CA ARG A 374 6.12 8.07 -9.08
C ARG A 374 7.51 8.16 -8.33
N ASP A 375 8.60 7.30 -7.76
CA ASP A 375 10.34 7.13 -7.81
C ASP A 375 11.42 6.99 -9.19
N GLN A 376 11.58 6.30 -10.45
CA GLN A 376 11.07 5.12 -11.42
C GLN A 376 10.24 5.38 -12.80
N GLY A 377 8.92 5.17 -13.07
CA GLY A 377 8.30 5.67 -14.36
C GLY A 377 6.90 5.29 -15.02
N MET A 378 6.69 4.65 -16.23
CA MET A 378 5.34 4.10 -16.73
C MET A 378 5.19 2.76 -17.52
N ALA A 379 6.19 2.24 -18.23
CA ALA A 379 6.15 0.85 -18.74
C ALA A 379 6.06 -0.28 -17.70
N MET A 380 6.93 -0.31 -16.68
CA MET A 380 6.65 -0.92 -15.35
C MET A 380 5.19 -0.81 -14.97
N PRO A 381 4.69 -1.75 -14.14
CA PRO A 381 4.97 -1.52 -12.72
C PRO A 381 5.45 -2.55 -11.57
N TYR A 382 5.91 -3.81 -11.65
CA TYR A 382 5.70 -4.98 -10.69
C TYR A 382 4.38 -5.85 -10.45
N SER A 383 3.36 -5.58 -9.56
CA SER A 383 1.92 -6.14 -9.30
C SER A 383 1.29 -6.94 -8.08
N LYS A 384 1.28 -8.30 -8.04
CA LYS A 384 1.29 -9.28 -6.95
C LYS A 384 2.21 -10.51 -7.26
N GLY A 385 3.46 -10.47 -6.82
CA GLY A 385 4.57 -11.42 -6.95
C GLY A 385 5.87 -10.92 -6.28
N PHE A 386 6.28 -9.72 -6.62
CA PHE A 386 7.32 -8.83 -6.09
C PHE A 386 7.13 -8.30 -4.63
N HIS A 387 6.65 -7.06 -4.35
CA HIS A 387 6.62 -6.33 -3.04
C HIS A 387 6.47 -7.09 -1.76
N LEU A 388 5.77 -8.22 -1.82
CA LEU A 388 5.45 -8.87 -0.61
C LEU A 388 6.78 -9.47 -0.01
N VAL A 389 7.83 -9.62 -0.82
CA VAL A 389 9.21 -9.81 -0.37
C VAL A 389 9.74 -8.57 0.31
N GLY A 390 9.27 -7.41 -0.12
CA GLY A 390 9.50 -6.14 0.54
C GLY A 390 9.11 -6.19 2.01
N THR A 391 8.11 -6.98 2.44
CA THR A 391 8.03 -7.28 3.90
C THR A 391 9.19 -8.12 4.27
N LEU A 392 9.20 -9.31 3.71
CA LEU A 392 9.80 -10.37 4.48
C LEU A 392 11.29 -10.26 4.47
N VAL A 393 11.83 -9.67 3.42
CA VAL A 393 13.25 -9.71 3.12
C VAL A 393 13.78 -8.43 2.48
N ALA A 394 13.04 -7.32 2.38
CA ALA A 394 13.70 -6.02 2.12
C ALA A 394 14.62 -5.65 3.27
N ALA A 395 14.07 -5.68 4.48
CA ALA A 395 14.86 -5.54 5.70
C ALA A 395 15.93 -6.65 5.88
N ILE A 396 15.99 -7.68 5.04
CA ILE A 396 17.02 -8.74 5.07
C ILE A 396 18.02 -8.59 3.92
N ASN A 397 17.63 -7.95 2.82
CA ASN A 397 18.38 -7.81 1.58
C ASN A 397 18.14 -6.41 0.96
N PRO A 398 18.67 -5.35 1.61
CA PRO A 398 18.33 -3.97 1.29
C PRO A 398 19.03 -3.40 0.04
N ASP A 399 20.22 -3.91 -0.36
CA ASP A 399 20.97 -3.52 -1.59
C ASP A 399 20.19 -3.73 -2.92
N ASP A 400 19.02 -4.32 -2.79
CA ASP A 400 18.15 -4.87 -3.80
C ASP A 400 16.71 -4.45 -3.43
N LEU A 401 16.24 -4.79 -2.23
CA LEU A 401 14.81 -4.78 -1.94
C LEU A 401 14.32 -3.66 -1.05
N ASP A 402 15.18 -3.10 -0.19
CA ASP A 402 15.02 -1.68 0.11
C ASP A 402 15.41 -0.89 -1.17
N ALA A 403 16.10 -1.50 -2.16
CA ALA A 403 16.44 -0.83 -3.42
C ALA A 403 15.18 -0.53 -4.31
N MET A 404 13.95 -0.62 -3.78
CA MET A 404 12.71 -0.76 -4.54
C MET A 404 11.82 0.46 -4.64
N ASP A 405 11.49 1.05 -3.51
CA ASP A 405 11.04 2.43 -3.52
C ASP A 405 12.16 3.33 -4.11
N GLU A 406 13.39 2.83 -4.25
CA GLU A 406 14.49 3.55 -4.89
C GLU A 406 14.41 3.79 -6.40
N SER A 407 15.09 4.86 -6.77
CA SER A 407 15.30 5.34 -8.12
C SER A 407 16.69 5.85 -8.43
N VAL A 408 17.63 5.44 -7.61
CA VAL A 408 18.65 4.56 -8.18
C VAL A 408 18.03 3.63 -9.26
N PRO A 409 18.43 3.69 -10.55
CA PRO A 409 18.03 2.65 -11.49
C PRO A 409 18.50 1.28 -11.06
N PHE A 410 17.72 0.26 -11.38
CA PHE A 410 18.24 -1.09 -11.35
C PHE A 410 19.27 -1.29 -12.43
N THR A 411 20.40 -1.88 -12.04
CA THR A 411 21.44 -2.27 -12.99
C THR A 411 20.91 -3.39 -13.86
N LYS A 412 21.44 -3.61 -15.08
CA LYS A 412 21.01 -4.77 -15.87
C LYS A 412 21.11 -6.08 -15.08
N THR A 413 22.06 -6.22 -14.18
CA THR A 413 22.40 -7.50 -13.56
C THR A 413 21.50 -7.84 -12.39
N THR A 414 21.30 -6.91 -11.45
CA THR A 414 20.19 -6.97 -10.49
C THR A 414 18.97 -7.30 -11.31
N LEU A 415 18.62 -6.41 -12.23
CA LEU A 415 17.43 -6.53 -13.03
C LEU A 415 17.29 -7.88 -13.75
N ASP A 416 18.30 -8.44 -14.43
CA ASP A 416 18.14 -9.80 -15.02
C ASP A 416 17.72 -10.84 -13.98
N ASN A 417 18.44 -10.91 -12.84
CA ASN A 417 18.07 -11.77 -11.72
C ASN A 417 16.62 -11.53 -11.33
N LEU A 418 16.30 -10.27 -11.07
CA LEU A 418 15.07 -9.72 -10.48
C LEU A 418 13.76 -10.04 -11.13
N LEU A 419 13.78 -10.87 -12.16
CA LEU A 419 12.76 -11.03 -13.17
C LEU A 419 12.66 -12.43 -13.70
N GLY A 420 13.73 -13.19 -13.49
CA GLY A 420 13.84 -14.51 -14.00
C GLY A 420 14.03 -14.64 -15.47
N ILE A 421 14.47 -13.59 -16.16
CA ILE A 421 15.01 -13.71 -17.50
C ILE A 421 16.24 -12.84 -17.74
N GLN A 422 17.09 -13.28 -18.65
CA GLN A 422 18.20 -12.51 -19.21
C GLN A 422 17.70 -11.69 -20.38
N HIS A 423 17.65 -10.39 -20.18
CA HIS A 423 17.07 -9.44 -21.12
C HIS A 423 18.05 -9.07 -22.21
N THR A 424 17.54 -8.77 -23.40
CA THR A 424 18.33 -8.14 -24.48
C THR A 424 18.81 -6.73 -24.09
N GLU A 425 19.72 -6.15 -24.86
CA GLU A 425 20.22 -4.78 -24.60
C GLU A 425 19.07 -3.80 -24.80
N GLU A 426 18.47 -3.90 -25.98
CA GLU A 426 17.10 -3.56 -26.31
C GLU A 426 16.19 -3.48 -25.08
N MET A 427 15.99 -4.63 -24.42
CA MET A 427 15.14 -4.75 -23.25
C MET A 427 15.58 -3.83 -22.09
N TYR A 428 16.88 -3.81 -21.76
CA TYR A 428 17.42 -2.82 -20.80
C TYR A 428 17.34 -1.35 -21.28
N ARG A 429 17.42 -1.10 -22.58
CA ARG A 429 17.46 0.24 -23.16
C ARG A 429 16.09 0.86 -23.26
N HIS A 430 15.00 0.10 -23.23
CA HIS A 430 13.73 0.74 -22.92
C HIS A 430 13.69 0.96 -21.45
N TYR A 431 14.06 0.01 -20.58
CA TYR A 431 14.14 0.35 -19.16
C TYR A 431 14.96 1.64 -18.88
N PHE A 432 15.94 1.98 -19.68
CA PHE A 432 16.60 3.26 -19.50
C PHE A 432 16.02 4.44 -20.25
N ARG A 433 15.44 4.22 -21.44
CA ARG A 433 14.31 5.03 -21.95
C ARG A 433 13.02 4.69 -21.18
N CYS A 434 13.14 4.58 -19.85
CA CYS A 434 12.08 4.35 -18.89
C CYS A 434 12.44 5.02 -17.56
N PHE A 435 13.69 4.87 -17.18
CA PHE A 435 14.46 6.05 -16.84
C PHE A 435 14.31 7.24 -17.85
N GLN A 436 15.08 8.30 -17.65
CA GLN A 436 15.22 9.43 -18.59
C GLN A 436 14.02 10.37 -18.82
N VAL A 437 12.99 10.16 -19.65
CA VAL A 437 11.90 11.17 -19.85
C VAL A 437 10.86 11.16 -18.74
N ALA A 438 11.01 10.20 -17.85
CA ALA A 438 10.63 10.29 -16.48
C ALA A 438 11.35 11.50 -15.77
N GLN A 439 12.14 12.30 -16.54
CA GLN A 439 12.64 13.70 -16.47
C GLN A 439 12.05 14.72 -17.58
N SER A 440 10.73 15.09 -17.68
CA SER A 440 10.23 16.50 -17.35
C SER A 440 8.68 16.80 -17.05
N LYS A 441 8.01 16.33 -15.94
CA LYS A 441 6.91 16.90 -15.06
C LYS A 441 7.04 17.13 -13.46
N ARG A 442 7.24 16.15 -12.48
CA ARG A 442 7.32 16.04 -10.91
C ARG A 442 6.34 16.99 -10.30
N GLN A 443 6.00 16.74 -9.06
CA GLN A 443 5.86 17.88 -8.24
C GLN A 443 7.04 18.03 -7.23
N VAL A 444 8.03 18.97 -7.41
CA VAL A 444 9.02 19.65 -6.47
C VAL A 444 8.45 20.35 -5.21
N ILE A 445 8.13 19.62 -4.16
CA ILE A 445 7.84 20.18 -2.85
C ILE A 445 9.22 20.16 -2.18
N SER A 446 9.91 19.00 -2.15
CA SER A 446 11.07 18.69 -1.30
C SER A 446 12.41 19.28 -1.71
N ASP A 447 13.42 19.02 -0.87
CA ASP A 447 14.81 19.35 -1.13
C ASP A 447 15.70 18.16 -1.56
N ALA A 448 15.45 16.90 -1.15
CA ALA A 448 15.97 15.77 -1.94
C ALA A 448 15.05 15.43 -3.13
N ASP A 449 13.87 16.07 -3.24
CA ASP A 449 13.12 16.10 -4.49
C ASP A 449 14.15 16.78 -5.41
N ARG A 450 14.65 17.94 -5.00
CA ARG A 450 15.65 18.73 -5.74
C ARG A 450 16.99 18.07 -5.95
N LEU A 451 17.47 17.28 -4.99
CA LEU A 451 18.60 16.40 -5.23
C LEU A 451 18.31 15.49 -6.42
N LYS A 452 17.16 14.81 -6.38
CA LYS A 452 16.71 13.96 -7.46
C LYS A 452 16.64 14.75 -8.82
N LYS A 453 16.17 16.01 -8.92
CA LYS A 453 16.19 16.75 -10.24
C LYS A 453 17.54 17.04 -10.76
N SER A 454 18.41 17.47 -9.86
CA SER A 454 19.77 17.80 -10.25
C SER A 454 20.46 16.59 -10.89
N MET A 455 20.02 15.39 -10.52
CA MET A 455 20.63 14.13 -10.86
C MET A 455 20.16 13.58 -12.21
N LYS A 456 21.11 12.91 -12.87
CA LYS A 456 21.00 12.40 -14.23
C LYS A 456 21.79 11.11 -14.28
N TRP A 457 21.13 10.05 -14.71
CA TRP A 457 21.74 8.72 -14.77
C TRP A 457 22.24 8.41 -16.17
N ASP A 458 23.41 7.77 -16.22
CA ASP A 458 24.02 7.32 -17.44
C ASP A 458 23.57 5.89 -17.79
N TYR A 459 23.17 5.69 -19.05
CA TYR A 459 22.69 4.38 -19.50
C TYR A 459 23.72 3.27 -19.34
N ASP A 460 24.96 3.55 -19.73
CA ASP A 460 26.01 2.54 -19.85
C ASP A 460 26.52 2.13 -18.45
N GLU A 461 26.48 3.04 -17.47
CA GLU A 461 26.80 2.72 -16.07
C GLU A 461 25.85 1.65 -15.51
N PHE A 462 24.54 1.84 -15.61
CA PHE A 462 23.59 0.85 -15.08
C PHE A 462 23.41 -0.38 -15.98
N PHE A 463 23.58 -0.26 -17.31
CA PHE A 463 23.59 -1.42 -18.20
C PHE A 463 24.75 -2.39 -17.95
N THR A 464 25.85 -1.92 -17.33
CA THR A 464 27.07 -2.72 -17.12
C THR A 464 27.38 -3.05 -15.67
N ALA A 465 26.74 -2.39 -14.70
CA ALA A 465 26.91 -2.68 -13.28
C ALA A 465 26.23 -4.00 -12.84
N SER A 466 26.69 -4.53 -11.71
CA SER A 466 26.18 -5.76 -11.07
C SER A 466 25.07 -5.53 -10.05
N GLY A 467 25.02 -4.34 -9.45
CA GLY A 467 24.10 -3.93 -8.40
C GLY A 467 24.26 -2.44 -8.09
N PRO A 468 23.22 -1.74 -7.58
CA PRO A 468 23.14 -0.28 -7.55
C PRO A 468 24.30 0.40 -6.81
N SER A 469 24.67 -0.14 -5.65
CA SER A 469 25.76 0.33 -4.78
C SER A 469 27.16 0.33 -5.44
N ASN A 470 27.31 -0.19 -6.66
CA ASN A 470 28.55 -0.13 -7.45
C ASN A 470 28.70 1.17 -8.27
N ILE A 471 27.68 2.03 -8.33
CA ILE A 471 27.61 3.14 -9.29
C ILE A 471 27.96 4.48 -8.62
N PRO A 472 28.94 5.27 -9.13
CA PRO A 472 29.41 6.49 -8.44
C PRO A 472 28.41 7.65 -8.36
N SER A 473 27.37 7.65 -9.18
CA SER A 473 26.24 8.56 -9.02
C SER A 473 25.30 8.10 -7.90
N VAL A 474 25.10 6.79 -7.72
CA VAL A 474 24.22 6.20 -6.68
C VAL A 474 24.79 6.48 -5.29
N GLN A 475 26.06 6.16 -5.08
CA GLN A 475 26.76 6.44 -3.82
C GLN A 475 26.74 7.93 -3.44
N ARG A 476 26.84 8.83 -4.43
CA ARG A 476 26.70 10.28 -4.19
C ARG A 476 25.28 10.64 -3.86
N TYR A 477 24.34 10.07 -4.60
CA TYR A 477 22.93 10.27 -4.44
C TYR A 477 22.50 9.92 -3.00
N GLU A 478 22.76 8.68 -2.54
CA GLU A 478 22.56 8.22 -1.15
C GLU A 478 23.20 9.17 -0.12
N THR A 479 24.39 9.68 -0.43
CA THR A 479 25.17 10.53 0.48
C THR A 479 24.61 11.94 0.61
N GLU A 480 24.17 12.56 -0.50
CA GLU A 480 23.56 13.90 -0.48
C GLU A 480 22.16 13.85 0.14
N LEU A 481 21.43 12.76 -0.11
CA LEU A 481 20.15 12.42 0.49
C LEU A 481 20.21 12.29 2.02
N LYS A 482 21.07 11.41 2.54
CA LYS A 482 21.25 11.18 3.98
C LYS A 482 21.84 12.39 4.73
N GLN A 483 22.15 13.48 4.02
CA GLN A 483 22.46 14.81 4.59
C GLN A 483 21.25 15.75 4.68
N ILE A 484 20.18 15.50 3.91
CA ILE A 484 18.97 16.33 3.89
C ILE A 484 17.87 15.67 4.75
N SER A 485 17.75 14.33 4.73
CA SER A 485 16.88 13.56 5.64
C SER A 485 17.35 13.54 7.10
N ALA A 486 18.56 14.01 7.37
CA ALA A 486 19.08 14.09 8.73
C ALA A 486 18.38 15.22 9.51
N PRO A 487 17.63 14.93 10.60
CA PRO A 487 16.75 15.89 11.25
C PRO A 487 17.50 17.14 11.70
N SER A 488 16.96 18.30 11.31
CA SER A 488 17.66 19.57 11.43
C SER A 488 17.84 19.97 12.90
N ARG A 489 19.07 20.35 13.24
CA ARG A 489 19.45 20.74 14.61
C ARG A 489 18.82 22.07 15.07
N ALA A 490 18.04 22.74 14.23
CA ALA A 490 17.35 23.98 14.56
C ALA A 490 15.97 23.74 15.22
N ASP A 491 15.27 22.68 14.84
CA ASP A 491 13.84 22.54 15.12
C ASP A 491 13.57 22.14 16.57
N SER A 492 14.49 21.35 17.16
CA SER A 492 14.62 21.15 18.61
C SER A 492 14.71 22.44 19.45
N PHE A 493 15.00 23.59 18.84
CA PHE A 493 15.09 24.90 19.49
C PHE A 493 13.82 25.76 19.33
N ILE A 494 12.85 25.34 18.52
CA ILE A 494 11.59 26.06 18.26
C ILE A 494 10.51 25.62 19.26
N LEU A 495 10.40 24.30 19.51
CA LEU A 495 9.41 23.68 20.41
C LEU A 495 9.39 24.27 21.83
N GLU A 496 10.54 24.68 22.39
CA GLU A 496 10.61 25.24 23.76
C GLU A 496 9.80 26.55 23.91
N LYS A 497 9.55 27.29 22.82
CA LYS A 497 8.79 28.55 22.86
C LYS A 497 7.27 28.40 22.76
N ASP A 498 6.77 27.39 22.05
CA ASP A 498 5.37 27.39 21.61
C ASP A 498 4.37 27.13 22.76
N SER A 499 4.84 26.49 23.84
CA SER A 499 4.10 26.34 25.11
C SER A 499 3.68 27.66 25.78
N SER A 500 4.24 28.79 25.33
CA SER A 500 3.89 30.15 25.74
C SER A 500 2.88 30.84 24.81
N LEU A 501 2.72 30.39 23.56
CA LEU A 501 1.80 30.94 22.58
C LEU A 501 0.39 30.34 22.68
N ARG A 502 0.26 29.01 22.86
CA ARG A 502 -1.08 28.36 23.01
C ARG A 502 -1.95 29.05 24.09
N LYS A 503 -1.37 29.38 25.25
CA LYS A 503 -2.04 30.12 26.35
C LYS A 503 -2.53 31.54 26.01
N LEU A 504 -2.13 32.09 24.86
CA LEU A 504 -2.60 33.39 24.36
C LEU A 504 -3.82 33.23 23.44
N PHE A 505 -3.90 32.12 22.70
CA PHE A 505 -4.99 31.83 21.77
C PHE A 505 -6.28 31.38 22.48
N ASP A 506 -6.18 30.61 23.57
CA ASP A 506 -7.32 30.21 24.39
C ASP A 506 -8.17 31.43 24.83
N GLY A 507 -7.49 32.55 25.15
CA GLY A 507 -8.13 33.81 25.56
C GLY A 507 -8.69 34.68 24.43
N LEU A 508 -8.50 34.29 23.17
CA LEU A 508 -9.06 34.97 21.99
C LEU A 508 -10.37 34.32 21.51
N ALA A 509 -10.53 33.01 21.68
CA ALA A 509 -11.75 32.28 21.30
C ALA A 509 -12.99 32.81 22.05
N ASP A 510 -12.89 32.93 23.39
CA ASP A 510 -13.90 33.54 24.29
C ASP A 510 -14.39 34.94 23.84
N LEU A 511 -13.57 35.64 23.04
CA LEU A 511 -13.80 37.00 22.54
C LEU A 511 -14.44 37.03 21.14
N HIS A 512 -14.35 35.93 20.39
CA HIS A 512 -14.91 35.78 19.04
C HIS A 512 -16.44 35.55 19.09
N ASP A 513 -16.90 34.66 19.97
CA ASP A 513 -18.32 34.34 20.14
C ASP A 513 -19.17 35.56 20.53
N GLN A 514 -18.60 36.45 21.35
CA GLN A 514 -19.21 37.73 21.75
C GLN A 514 -19.30 38.76 20.60
N PHE A 515 -18.61 38.51 19.48
CA PHE A 515 -18.61 39.36 18.30
C PHE A 515 -19.56 38.82 17.21
N GLU A 516 -19.64 37.50 17.07
CA GLU A 516 -20.63 36.76 16.26
C GLU A 516 -22.07 37.13 16.62
N GLU A 517 -22.40 37.26 17.91
CA GLU A 517 -23.75 37.65 18.37
C GLU A 517 -24.12 39.10 17.97
N LEU A 518 -23.12 39.97 17.75
CA LEU A 518 -23.34 41.38 17.37
C LEU A 518 -23.47 41.60 15.86
N GLN A 519 -22.88 40.76 15.00
CA GLN A 519 -22.95 40.96 13.54
C GLN A 519 -24.30 40.58 12.91
N LYS A 520 -25.07 39.70 13.57
CA LYS A 520 -26.32 39.14 13.03
C LYS A 520 -27.48 40.14 12.90
N GLU A 521 -27.34 41.39 13.37
CA GLU A 521 -28.35 42.44 13.21
C GLU A 521 -28.16 43.38 11.99
N SER A 522 -27.03 43.37 11.26
CA SER A 522 -26.66 44.46 10.33
C SER A 522 -26.47 44.11 8.84
N PHE A 523 -27.59 44.05 8.10
CA PHE A 523 -27.79 44.52 6.70
C PHE A 523 -26.79 44.21 5.54
N TYR A 524 -27.22 43.31 4.64
CA TYR A 524 -27.35 43.46 3.15
C TYR A 524 -26.41 44.39 2.33
N GLY A 525 -25.76 43.80 1.30
CA GLY A 525 -25.26 44.46 0.06
C GLY A 525 -23.75 44.80 0.07
N ILE A 526 -23.02 44.90 -1.06
CA ILE A 526 -23.35 44.94 -2.51
C ILE A 526 -22.14 44.31 -3.31
N PRO A 527 -21.79 44.72 -4.56
CA PRO A 527 -22.28 44.29 -5.88
C PRO A 527 -21.38 43.26 -6.65
N GLU A 528 -21.89 42.78 -7.79
CA GLU A 528 -21.40 41.63 -8.59
C GLU A 528 -20.21 41.92 -9.55
N ASP A 529 -19.64 43.13 -9.54
CA ASP A 529 -18.87 43.68 -10.67
C ASP A 529 -17.38 43.23 -10.76
N GLN A 530 -16.84 42.49 -9.79
CA GLN A 530 -15.39 42.21 -9.70
C GLN A 530 -14.95 40.79 -10.12
N VAL A 531 -15.89 39.88 -10.40
CA VAL A 531 -15.61 38.46 -10.74
C VAL A 531 -15.02 38.26 -12.15
N ARG A 532 -14.99 39.30 -12.99
CA ARG A 532 -15.07 39.16 -14.46
C ARG A 532 -13.78 39.41 -15.26
N ARG A 533 -12.59 39.16 -14.71
CA ARG A 533 -11.31 39.44 -15.41
C ARG A 533 -10.20 38.39 -15.38
N GLU A 534 -10.29 37.33 -14.58
CA GLU A 534 -9.21 36.30 -14.54
C GLU A 534 -9.70 34.89 -14.95
N SER A 535 -10.98 34.74 -15.33
CA SER A 535 -11.59 33.49 -15.79
C SER A 535 -11.33 33.19 -17.29
N THR A 536 -10.11 33.42 -17.80
CA THR A 536 -9.83 33.35 -19.26
C THR A 536 -8.61 32.50 -19.64
N PHE A 537 -8.23 31.53 -18.81
CA PHE A 537 -7.22 30.51 -19.19
C PHE A 537 -7.47 29.08 -18.68
N LEU A 538 -8.51 28.82 -17.87
CA LEU A 538 -8.85 27.49 -17.35
C LEU A 538 -10.38 27.24 -17.37
N SER A 539 -11.01 27.54 -18.50
CA SER A 539 -12.40 27.16 -18.77
C SER A 539 -12.62 26.95 -20.27
N ASP A 540 -12.52 25.68 -20.70
CA ASP A 540 -13.24 25.03 -21.82
C ASP A 540 -12.59 23.63 -22.06
N ASP A 541 -13.32 22.70 -22.70
CA ASP A 541 -12.90 21.29 -22.85
C ASP A 541 -11.64 21.08 -23.72
N ASP A 542 -11.20 22.11 -24.47
CA ASP A 542 -10.04 22.09 -25.38
C ASP A 542 -8.74 21.57 -24.72
N GLY A 543 -8.58 21.80 -23.41
CA GLY A 543 -7.41 21.32 -22.65
C GLY A 543 -7.36 19.81 -22.46
N LEU A 544 -8.50 19.11 -22.47
CA LEU A 544 -8.56 17.65 -22.44
C LEU A 544 -8.37 17.05 -23.83
N ASP A 545 -8.93 17.65 -24.87
CA ASP A 545 -8.74 17.18 -26.26
C ASP A 545 -7.33 17.49 -26.81
N THR A 546 -6.61 18.44 -26.22
CA THR A 546 -5.17 18.72 -26.48
C THR A 546 -4.23 17.98 -25.51
N LEU A 547 -4.79 17.16 -24.62
CA LEU A 547 -4.08 16.06 -23.95
C LEU A 547 -4.37 14.76 -24.69
N ARG A 548 -5.63 14.56 -25.11
CA ARG A 548 -6.12 13.33 -25.75
C ARG A 548 -5.34 12.92 -26.99
N ARG A 549 -4.83 13.90 -27.75
CA ARG A 549 -4.01 13.66 -28.93
C ARG A 549 -2.57 13.24 -28.53
N GLU A 550 -1.92 13.85 -27.53
CA GLU A 550 -0.70 13.30 -26.89
C GLU A 550 -0.92 11.84 -26.42
N LEU A 551 -2.11 11.58 -25.87
CA LEU A 551 -2.53 10.28 -25.36
C LEU A 551 -2.90 9.28 -26.46
N GLU A 552 -3.09 9.71 -27.72
CA GLU A 552 -3.22 8.78 -28.85
C GLU A 552 -1.98 7.91 -28.98
N GLY A 553 -0.84 8.31 -28.38
CA GLY A 553 0.35 7.48 -28.31
C GLY A 553 0.63 6.76 -26.99
N ILE A 554 0.50 7.44 -25.85
CA ILE A 554 0.91 6.98 -24.51
C ILE A 554 0.21 5.68 -24.06
N CYS A 555 -1.12 5.65 -24.09
CA CYS A 555 -1.92 4.82 -23.17
C CYS A 555 -2.36 3.48 -23.75
N LEU A 556 -1.83 3.19 -24.94
CA LEU A 556 -2.04 2.02 -25.80
C LEU A 556 -3.42 1.37 -25.70
N PRO A 557 -4.46 2.07 -26.20
CA PRO A 557 -5.69 1.47 -26.66
C PRO A 557 -5.59 0.06 -27.27
N GLU A 558 -4.65 -0.30 -28.16
CA GLU A 558 -4.58 -1.66 -28.75
C GLU A 558 -4.46 -2.74 -27.67
N TYR A 559 -3.92 -2.36 -26.52
CA TYR A 559 -3.85 -3.20 -25.36
C TYR A 559 -5.09 -3.20 -24.51
N GLN A 560 -5.60 -2.02 -24.19
CA GLN A 560 -6.76 -1.91 -23.33
C GLN A 560 -7.98 -2.51 -24.02
N GLU A 561 -8.10 -2.32 -25.33
CA GLU A 561 -9.05 -2.93 -26.26
C GLU A 561 -8.90 -4.43 -26.22
N TRP A 562 -7.75 -4.97 -26.60
CA TRP A 562 -7.48 -6.40 -26.57
C TRP A 562 -7.79 -7.00 -25.19
N GLN A 563 -7.38 -6.35 -24.11
CA GLN A 563 -7.61 -6.80 -22.74
C GLN A 563 -9.10 -6.85 -22.39
N GLN A 564 -9.91 -6.00 -23.04
CA GLN A 564 -11.36 -6.03 -22.97
C GLN A 564 -11.96 -7.10 -23.90
N GLU A 565 -11.32 -7.46 -25.02
CA GLU A 565 -11.74 -8.54 -25.92
C GLU A 565 -11.68 -9.92 -25.22
N GLU A 566 -10.65 -10.16 -24.42
CA GLU A 566 -10.45 -11.42 -23.70
C GLU A 566 -11.48 -11.58 -22.58
N ARG A 567 -11.73 -10.48 -21.87
CA ARG A 567 -12.83 -10.32 -20.91
C ARG A 567 -14.20 -10.37 -21.58
N SER A 568 -14.27 -10.33 -22.92
CA SER A 568 -15.51 -10.53 -23.67
C SER A 568 -15.77 -12.00 -24.03
N VAL A 569 -14.75 -12.87 -23.93
CA VAL A 569 -14.88 -14.33 -24.03
C VAL A 569 -15.61 -14.89 -22.81
N GLU A 570 -15.46 -14.27 -21.64
CA GLU A 570 -15.99 -14.78 -20.37
C GLU A 570 -16.92 -13.86 -19.58
N SER A 571 -17.88 -14.48 -18.90
CA SER A 571 -19.16 -13.86 -18.56
C SER A 571 -19.16 -13.16 -17.20
N MET A 572 -18.11 -12.38 -16.93
CA MET A 572 -17.87 -11.81 -15.61
C MET A 572 -18.63 -10.50 -15.32
N PRO A 573 -19.10 -10.25 -14.08
CA PRO A 573 -19.99 -9.12 -13.81
C PRO A 573 -19.29 -7.75 -13.78
N SER A 574 -20.02 -6.72 -14.23
CA SER A 574 -19.92 -5.33 -13.74
C SER A 574 -18.51 -4.69 -13.64
N LYS A 575 -17.79 -4.56 -14.76
CA LYS A 575 -16.60 -3.68 -14.81
C LYS A 575 -16.98 -2.26 -15.28
N ARG A 576 -16.43 -1.21 -14.65
CA ARG A 576 -16.39 0.14 -15.26
C ARG A 576 -15.50 0.04 -16.52
N PRO A 577 -15.87 0.62 -17.68
CA PRO A 577 -14.94 0.71 -18.80
C PRO A 577 -13.73 1.54 -18.35
N ARG A 578 -12.56 1.20 -18.88
CA ARG A 578 -11.34 1.87 -18.44
C ARG A 578 -11.31 3.33 -18.87
N SER A 579 -10.62 4.17 -18.09
CA SER A 579 -10.07 5.39 -18.66
C SER A 579 -9.01 4.96 -19.68
N SER A 580 -9.09 5.47 -20.92
CA SER A 580 -8.10 5.22 -21.99
C SER A 580 -6.76 5.93 -21.75
N ILE A 581 -6.44 6.12 -20.47
CA ILE A 581 -5.35 6.88 -19.89
C ILE A 581 -4.80 6.23 -18.60
N SER A 582 -5.39 5.12 -18.13
CA SER A 582 -4.89 4.36 -16.97
C SER A 582 -3.93 3.26 -17.41
N LEU A 583 -3.11 2.78 -16.48
CA LEU A 583 -1.75 2.28 -16.79
C LEU A 583 -1.57 0.80 -16.42
N PRO A 584 -0.37 0.20 -16.54
CA PRO A 584 -0.33 -1.25 -16.62
C PRO A 584 -0.53 -1.97 -15.27
N ILE A 585 -1.69 -2.58 -14.95
CA ILE A 585 -1.83 -3.52 -13.82
C ILE A 585 -1.71 -4.98 -14.25
N VAL A 586 -0.70 -5.70 -13.80
CA VAL A 586 -0.09 -6.77 -14.61
C VAL A 586 -0.16 -8.19 -14.12
N SER A 587 -0.83 -9.08 -14.83
CA SER A 587 -1.71 -9.95 -14.05
C SER A 587 -1.57 -11.49 -14.23
N LYS A 588 -0.33 -11.95 -14.28
CA LYS A 588 0.33 -13.21 -14.73
C LYS A 588 1.27 -12.98 -15.93
N MET A 589 2.18 -13.96 -16.13
CA MET A 589 3.31 -13.96 -17.06
C MET A 589 2.94 -13.52 -18.48
N ALA A 590 2.15 -14.36 -19.17
CA ALA A 590 1.50 -14.13 -20.45
C ALA A 590 0.98 -12.73 -20.60
N ASP A 591 0.50 -12.11 -19.53
CA ASP A 591 -0.03 -10.78 -19.66
C ASP A 591 1.08 -9.74 -19.90
N HIS A 592 2.37 -10.13 -19.95
CA HIS A 592 3.52 -9.25 -20.11
C HIS A 592 4.17 -9.21 -21.50
N GLU A 593 4.04 -10.21 -22.38
CA GLU A 593 4.55 -10.18 -23.78
C GLU A 593 3.62 -10.03 -25.02
N LYS A 594 2.29 -9.80 -24.98
CA LYS A 594 1.68 -8.68 -25.79
C LYS A 594 2.21 -7.30 -25.44
N ILE A 595 3.26 -7.39 -24.63
CA ILE A 595 4.31 -6.49 -24.44
C ILE A 595 5.77 -7.08 -24.61
N ASN A 596 6.15 -8.02 -25.53
CA ASN A 596 7.54 -8.08 -26.15
C ASN A 596 7.98 -8.22 -27.73
N ASP A 597 7.55 -7.90 -29.02
CA ASP A 597 6.65 -7.43 -30.19
C ASP A 597 5.61 -6.27 -30.64
N VAL A 598 5.35 -5.11 -30.01
CA VAL A 598 4.76 -3.82 -30.47
C VAL A 598 5.51 -2.64 -29.86
N ILE A 599 6.86 -2.46 -29.91
CA ILE A 599 7.46 -1.29 -29.22
C ILE A 599 8.74 -0.55 -29.73
N ALA A 600 9.57 -0.76 -30.76
CA ALA A 600 9.86 -1.48 -32.00
C ALA A 600 8.99 -1.34 -33.22
N ALA A 601 8.65 -2.38 -34.00
CA ALA A 601 8.40 -2.33 -35.45
C ALA A 601 7.35 -1.38 -36.11
N ARG A 602 7.24 -0.13 -35.68
CA ARG A 602 7.23 1.05 -36.54
C ARG A 602 8.53 1.89 -36.39
N GLY A 603 9.34 1.72 -35.32
CA GLY A 603 10.68 2.33 -35.14
C GLY A 603 11.68 1.89 -34.02
N LYS A 604 11.35 1.59 -32.73
CA LYS A 604 12.42 1.28 -31.70
C LYS A 604 13.08 -0.08 -32.00
N THR A 605 13.82 -0.54 -31.00
CA THR A 605 14.36 -1.88 -30.82
C THR A 605 14.19 -2.36 -29.39
N ASN A 606 13.63 -1.55 -28.49
CA ASN A 606 13.80 -1.72 -27.06
C ASN A 606 12.57 -2.28 -26.37
N GLY A 607 12.54 -3.57 -26.02
CA GLY A 607 11.55 -4.10 -25.09
C GLY A 607 11.87 -3.52 -23.73
N ILE A 608 11.14 -3.86 -22.70
CA ILE A 608 11.40 -3.24 -21.41
C ILE A 608 12.28 -4.14 -20.57
N ARG A 609 12.39 -3.86 -19.29
CA ARG A 609 12.79 -4.85 -18.31
C ARG A 609 11.57 -5.30 -17.53
N LEU A 610 11.75 -5.70 -16.32
CA LEU A 610 10.75 -6.17 -15.38
C LEU A 610 11.32 -5.61 -13.97
N ALA A 611 10.70 -5.61 -12.77
CA ALA A 611 11.16 -4.84 -11.55
C ALA A 611 12.22 -5.38 -10.50
N GLU A 612 12.04 -5.31 -9.15
CA GLU A 612 12.98 -5.87 -8.11
C GLU A 612 12.47 -6.79 -6.98
N SER A 613 11.42 -6.54 -6.17
CA SER A 613 11.02 -7.59 -5.18
C SER A 613 10.52 -8.88 -5.79
N SER A 614 10.64 -8.96 -7.11
CA SER A 614 10.72 -10.13 -7.93
C SER A 614 12.14 -10.70 -8.39
N ALA A 615 13.30 -10.43 -7.72
CA ALA A 615 14.31 -11.46 -7.25
C ALA A 615 15.27 -11.22 -6.03
N ALA A 616 14.96 -11.49 -4.76
CA ALA A 616 13.75 -11.83 -4.00
C ALA A 616 13.24 -13.30 -3.78
N ALA A 617 11.90 -13.66 -3.86
CA ALA A 617 10.90 -14.83 -4.07
C ALA A 617 10.48 -15.71 -5.40
N MET A 618 11.30 -16.29 -6.31
CA MET A 618 11.22 -17.47 -7.27
C MET A 618 12.53 -18.38 -7.52
N GLU A 619 13.21 -18.85 -6.47
CA GLU A 619 14.39 -19.65 -6.03
C GLU A 619 13.95 -20.29 -4.64
N MET A 620 14.19 -19.98 -3.35
CA MET A 620 13.29 -20.28 -2.15
C MET A 620 11.95 -21.10 -2.29
N ILE A 621 10.73 -20.53 -2.44
CA ILE A 621 9.35 -21.10 -2.68
C ILE A 621 9.34 -22.27 -3.74
N LYS A 622 10.46 -22.46 -4.45
CA LYS A 622 10.97 -23.53 -5.30
C LYS A 622 12.07 -24.17 -4.39
N GLU A 623 13.33 -23.73 -4.51
CA GLU A 623 14.58 -24.15 -3.84
C GLU A 623 14.38 -24.81 -2.49
N ASP A 624 13.98 -24.00 -1.53
CA ASP A 624 13.57 -24.47 -0.26
C ASP A 624 12.18 -25.09 -0.39
N SER A 625 12.10 -26.36 -0.68
CA SER A 625 10.80 -27.02 -0.62
C SER A 625 10.36 -27.34 0.83
N GLU A 626 10.86 -26.64 1.87
CA GLU A 626 10.49 -26.84 3.30
C GLU A 626 9.25 -26.08 3.72
N ILE A 627 8.64 -25.35 2.79
CA ILE A 627 7.40 -24.67 3.07
C ILE A 627 6.33 -25.24 2.10
N SER A 628 6.68 -25.57 0.84
CA SER A 628 5.86 -26.04 -0.32
C SER A 628 5.03 -27.28 -0.14
N GLU A 629 5.04 -27.85 1.04
CA GLU A 629 4.71 -29.23 1.21
C GLU A 629 4.00 -29.44 2.55
N ASN A 630 2.86 -28.81 2.87
CA ASN A 630 1.72 -29.23 3.80
C ASN A 630 0.34 -30.29 3.64
N ILE A 631 -0.41 -31.13 2.68
CA ILE A 631 -0.77 -31.43 1.13
C ILE A 631 -0.02 -32.46 0.22
N GLY A 632 0.26 -31.91 -0.95
CA GLY A 632 -0.14 -32.38 -2.28
C GLY A 632 -0.06 -31.31 -3.40
N MET A 633 0.89 -30.37 -3.41
CA MET A 633 1.08 -29.34 -4.48
C MET A 633 2.55 -28.80 -4.52
N THR A 634 3.60 -29.17 -5.30
CA THR A 634 3.88 -29.97 -6.57
C THR A 634 4.54 -28.93 -7.72
N PRO A 635 5.22 -28.97 -9.01
CA PRO A 635 4.83 -28.60 -10.53
C PRO A 635 4.14 -29.48 -11.68
N ASP A 636 2.99 -29.35 -12.44
CA ASP A 636 2.19 -28.22 -13.08
C ASP A 636 0.59 -28.18 -12.92
N THR A 637 -0.02 -28.31 -11.71
CA THR A 637 -1.08 -27.43 -11.09
C THR A 637 -0.82 -26.60 -9.69
N MET A 638 0.34 -25.90 -9.35
CA MET A 638 0.73 -24.71 -8.41
C MET A 638 1.60 -23.31 -8.75
N LEU A 639 1.83 -22.35 -9.76
CA LEU A 639 1.56 -21.76 -11.18
C LEU A 639 0.19 -21.34 -11.85
N ASN A 640 -0.29 -22.01 -12.92
CA ASN A 640 -1.55 -21.78 -13.67
C ASN A 640 -2.81 -21.33 -12.90
N GLU A 641 -3.29 -22.04 -11.86
CA GLU A 641 -4.67 -21.97 -11.32
C GLU A 641 -5.02 -21.23 -9.99
N LEU A 642 -4.22 -21.16 -8.92
CA LEU A 642 -4.24 -20.03 -8.00
C LEU A 642 -3.87 -18.80 -8.87
N GLY A 643 -3.07 -19.02 -9.90
CA GLY A 643 -2.86 -18.15 -11.04
C GLY A 643 -3.96 -17.99 -12.03
N ALA A 644 -5.04 -18.65 -11.72
CA ALA A 644 -6.34 -18.19 -12.00
C ALA A 644 -6.79 -17.27 -10.84
N VAL A 645 -6.86 -17.77 -9.62
CA VAL A 645 -7.40 -17.09 -8.43
C VAL A 645 -6.89 -15.64 -8.11
N LEU A 646 -5.78 -15.09 -8.66
CA LEU A 646 -5.55 -13.61 -8.70
C LEU A 646 -5.89 -13.03 -10.07
N SER A 647 -5.52 -13.71 -11.17
CA SER A 647 -6.10 -13.68 -12.53
C SER A 647 -7.62 -13.38 -12.55
N LYS A 648 -8.30 -13.65 -11.44
CA LYS A 648 -9.44 -12.92 -10.83
C LYS A 648 -9.53 -11.41 -10.92
N TYR A 649 -8.84 -10.68 -10.05
CA TYR A 649 -9.29 -9.36 -9.62
C TYR A 649 -8.44 -8.16 -10.10
N GLU A 650 -7.40 -8.36 -10.93
CA GLU A 650 -6.20 -7.47 -11.12
C GLU A 650 -5.64 -7.16 -9.77
N VAL A 651 -5.72 -8.17 -8.93
CA VAL A 651 -4.55 -8.54 -8.24
C VAL A 651 -3.58 -9.13 -9.27
N PRO A 652 -2.31 -8.75 -9.33
CA PRO A 652 -1.48 -8.90 -10.52
C PRO A 652 -0.08 -9.57 -10.15
N MET A 653 1.14 -9.26 -10.67
CA MET A 653 2.52 -9.88 -10.55
C MET A 653 3.73 -9.43 -9.65
N GLY A 654 3.68 -8.32 -8.95
CA GLY A 654 4.49 -7.74 -7.87
C GLY A 654 3.92 -7.49 -6.45
N LEU A 655 4.22 -8.20 -5.36
CA LEU A 655 3.40 -8.52 -4.17
C LEU A 655 3.14 -10.10 -4.07
N MET A 656 4.03 -11.06 -3.76
CA MET A 656 3.74 -12.51 -3.42
C MET A 656 4.08 -12.86 -1.97
N ASN A 657 5.20 -13.51 -1.67
CA ASN A 657 6.16 -13.29 -0.58
C ASN A 657 5.89 -12.49 0.71
N LYS A 658 4.74 -11.89 0.92
CA LYS A 658 4.05 -11.53 2.16
C LYS A 658 2.54 -11.81 2.00
N LEU A 659 2.08 -12.91 1.41
CA LEU A 659 2.57 -14.28 1.20
C LEU A 659 3.98 -14.74 1.64
N MET A 660 4.42 -14.56 2.89
CA MET A 660 5.17 -15.58 3.61
C MET A 660 5.03 -15.58 5.18
N MET A 661 3.85 -15.47 5.83
CA MET A 661 3.69 -15.55 7.34
C MET A 661 2.29 -15.82 8.08
N LEU A 662 1.06 -15.93 7.52
CA LEU A 662 -0.25 -16.39 8.13
C LEU A 662 -0.11 -17.14 9.44
N SER A 663 0.66 -18.22 9.38
CA SER A 663 0.90 -19.16 10.43
C SER A 663 2.38 -19.20 10.77
N GLU A 664 3.01 -18.03 10.81
CA GLU A 664 3.79 -17.68 11.98
C GLU A 664 2.83 -17.62 13.20
N PHE A 665 1.52 -17.42 12.98
CA PHE A 665 0.41 -17.38 13.93
C PHE A 665 -0.40 -18.72 13.89
N GLU A 666 -0.38 -19.61 14.90
CA GLU A 666 -1.06 -20.95 14.86
C GLU A 666 -2.35 -20.99 14.01
N VAL A 667 -3.46 -20.31 14.38
CA VAL A 667 -4.74 -21.02 14.22
C VAL A 667 -6.17 -20.29 14.22
N LEU A 668 -6.84 -19.34 13.47
CA LEU A 668 -6.75 -17.88 12.99
C LEU A 668 -8.06 -17.21 12.30
N LYS A 669 -9.21 -17.13 13.01
CA LYS A 669 -10.66 -16.73 12.73
C LYS A 669 -11.15 -15.70 11.67
N PHE A 670 -12.48 -15.48 11.60
CA PHE A 670 -13.20 -14.23 11.20
C PHE A 670 -14.38 -13.94 12.20
N MET A 671 -14.78 -12.70 12.60
CA MET A 671 -16.11 -12.46 13.26
C MET A 671 -17.00 -11.58 12.41
N ILE A 672 -18.22 -12.02 12.16
CA ILE A 672 -19.16 -11.21 11.41
C ILE A 672 -20.03 -10.44 12.38
N ASP A 673 -20.20 -9.13 12.19
CA ASP A 673 -21.34 -8.46 12.82
C ASP A 673 -22.62 -9.00 12.18
N ASP A 674 -23.49 -9.48 13.04
CA ASP A 674 -24.83 -9.87 12.68
C ASP A 674 -25.87 -9.05 13.46
N ALA A 675 -25.51 -7.83 13.87
CA ALA A 675 -26.42 -6.81 14.39
C ALA A 675 -27.55 -6.48 13.41
N GLY A 676 -28.70 -6.03 13.91
CA GLY A 676 -29.85 -5.68 13.07
C GLY A 676 -29.61 -4.53 12.09
N SER A 677 -28.56 -3.74 12.30
CA SER A 677 -28.06 -2.72 11.36
C SER A 677 -27.54 -3.35 10.06
N MET A 678 -26.91 -4.53 10.13
CA MET A 678 -26.40 -5.27 8.97
C MET A 678 -27.50 -5.71 7.97
N ALA A 679 -28.79 -5.58 8.33
CA ALA A 679 -29.91 -5.79 7.41
C ALA A 679 -30.20 -4.58 6.48
N LEU A 680 -29.61 -3.41 6.72
CA LEU A 680 -29.80 -2.20 5.92
C LEU A 680 -29.31 -2.39 4.48
N CYS A 681 -29.88 -1.66 3.53
CA CYS A 681 -29.72 -1.86 2.07
C CYS A 681 -29.16 -0.60 1.39
N ASP A 682 -28.05 -0.13 1.93
CA ASP A 682 -27.28 1.06 1.60
C ASP A 682 -25.80 0.74 1.29
N SER A 683 -25.48 -0.54 1.03
CA SER A 683 -24.25 -0.90 0.31
C SER A 683 -24.27 -0.30 -1.09
N ASN A 684 -23.11 0.11 -1.56
CA ASN A 684 -22.94 0.62 -2.92
C ASN A 684 -22.70 -0.48 -3.95
N MET A 685 -22.48 -1.75 -3.57
CA MET A 685 -22.64 -2.84 -4.55
C MET A 685 -24.03 -2.86 -5.15
N ARG A 686 -24.08 -3.34 -6.39
CA ARG A 686 -25.34 -3.74 -7.01
C ARG A 686 -25.24 -5.22 -7.32
N GLY A 687 -26.24 -5.98 -6.88
CA GLY A 687 -26.34 -7.38 -7.26
C GLY A 687 -26.51 -7.54 -8.78
N SER A 688 -26.57 -8.80 -9.24
CA SER A 688 -26.96 -9.14 -10.61
C SER A 688 -28.35 -8.57 -10.98
N ILE A 689 -29.20 -8.36 -9.97
CA ILE A 689 -30.37 -7.47 -10.01
C ILE A 689 -29.95 -6.11 -9.44
N LYS A 690 -30.27 -5.01 -10.15
CA LYS A 690 -29.78 -3.63 -9.90
C LYS A 690 -30.18 -2.95 -8.57
N ALA A 691 -30.60 -3.70 -7.55
CA ALA A 691 -30.78 -3.19 -6.20
C ALA A 691 -29.41 -3.09 -5.49
N PRO A 692 -29.26 -2.19 -4.49
CA PRO A 692 -28.17 -2.31 -3.53
C PRO A 692 -28.23 -3.66 -2.81
N LEU A 693 -27.09 -4.19 -2.40
CA LEU A 693 -27.06 -5.34 -1.48
C LEU A 693 -27.36 -4.86 -0.05
N SER A 694 -27.69 -5.79 0.85
CA SER A 694 -27.75 -5.47 2.27
C SER A 694 -26.36 -5.57 2.89
N ARG A 695 -26.07 -4.77 3.92
CA ARG A 695 -24.78 -4.74 4.64
C ARG A 695 -24.26 -6.14 5.06
N TRP A 696 -25.16 -7.11 5.27
CA TRP A 696 -24.88 -8.52 5.50
C TRP A 696 -24.54 -9.38 4.27
N ASN A 697 -25.30 -9.24 3.17
CA ASN A 697 -24.97 -9.86 1.89
C ASN A 697 -23.71 -9.22 1.29
N GLU A 698 -23.46 -7.99 1.74
CA GLU A 698 -22.17 -7.37 1.87
C GLU A 698 -21.25 -8.29 2.69
N ALA A 699 -21.07 -8.24 4.02
CA ALA A 699 -20.07 -9.06 4.73
C ALA A 699 -19.80 -10.51 4.20
N GLN A 700 -20.86 -11.27 3.86
CA GLN A 700 -20.80 -12.59 3.21
C GLN A 700 -19.89 -12.65 1.98
N GLY A 701 -20.06 -11.71 1.05
CA GLY A 701 -19.33 -11.69 -0.21
C GLY A 701 -17.84 -11.48 0.02
N ARG A 702 -17.47 -10.67 1.02
CA ARG A 702 -16.07 -10.35 1.32
C ARG A 702 -15.39 -11.60 1.80
N LEU A 703 -15.93 -12.16 2.89
CA LEU A 703 -15.49 -13.42 3.45
C LEU A 703 -15.25 -14.51 2.40
N LYS A 704 -16.08 -14.59 1.34
CA LYS A 704 -15.89 -15.54 0.23
C LYS A 704 -14.75 -15.23 -0.72
N GLU A 705 -14.68 -14.01 -1.25
CA GLU A 705 -13.58 -13.63 -2.15
C GLU A 705 -12.23 -13.83 -1.42
N LEU A 706 -12.20 -13.52 -0.13
CA LEU A 706 -11.10 -13.74 0.80
C LEU A 706 -10.82 -15.21 1.08
N LEU A 707 -11.83 -16.03 1.41
CA LEU A 707 -11.69 -17.50 1.56
C LEU A 707 -11.17 -18.19 0.30
N GLU A 708 -11.50 -17.64 -0.87
CA GLU A 708 -11.00 -18.11 -2.16
C GLU A 708 -9.53 -17.76 -2.40
N ILE A 709 -9.11 -16.57 -2.00
CA ILE A 709 -7.69 -16.20 -1.98
C ILE A 709 -6.95 -17.13 -1.00
N LEU A 710 -7.47 -17.26 0.23
CA LEU A 710 -7.05 -18.20 1.28
C LEU A 710 -6.98 -19.68 0.88
N ALA A 711 -7.51 -20.04 -0.28
CA ALA A 711 -7.67 -21.42 -0.63
C ALA A 711 -6.34 -22.12 -0.92
N TYR A 712 -5.19 -21.47 -1.15
CA TYR A 712 -3.98 -22.18 -1.56
C TYR A 712 -2.78 -21.83 -0.68
N VAL A 713 -3.08 -21.39 0.54
CA VAL A 713 -2.12 -20.92 1.54
C VAL A 713 -1.27 -22.10 2.10
N PRO A 714 -0.34 -22.05 3.11
CA PRO A 714 -0.58 -22.83 4.39
C PRO A 714 -0.92 -22.21 5.82
N PHE A 715 -1.32 -23.01 6.86
CA PHE A 715 -1.86 -22.68 8.22
C PHE A 715 -2.09 -23.90 9.31
N HIS A 716 -2.63 -23.85 10.60
CA HIS A 716 -2.78 -25.01 11.64
C HIS A 716 -3.92 -25.25 12.86
N GLN A 717 -5.27 -25.45 13.09
CA GLN A 717 -6.76 -25.71 12.76
C GLN A 717 -7.86 -24.58 12.36
N ILE A 718 -9.19 -24.84 12.05
CA ILE A 718 -10.30 -23.77 11.85
C ILE A 718 -11.56 -23.75 12.81
N THR A 719 -12.37 -22.66 13.06
CA THR A 719 -13.59 -22.35 13.94
C THR A 719 -14.49 -21.02 13.70
N ILE A 720 -14.69 -20.31 12.55
CA ILE A 720 -15.32 -18.91 12.34
C ILE A 720 -16.54 -18.38 13.18
N GLU A 721 -16.52 -17.14 13.77
CA GLU A 721 -17.58 -16.58 14.67
C GLU A 721 -18.56 -15.50 14.12
N PHE A 722 -19.66 -15.28 14.85
CA PHE A 722 -20.69 -14.26 14.62
C PHE A 722 -21.14 -13.61 15.95
N LEU A 723 -21.17 -12.26 16.02
CA LEU A 723 -21.27 -11.52 17.30
C LEU A 723 -22.45 -11.89 18.21
N ASN A 724 -23.65 -12.00 17.67
CA ASN A 724 -24.89 -12.26 18.41
C ASN A 724 -25.20 -13.77 18.50
N ARG A 725 -24.30 -14.65 18.04
CA ARG A 725 -24.47 -16.11 18.00
C ARG A 725 -23.44 -16.84 18.85
N SER A 726 -23.70 -18.10 19.13
CA SER A 726 -22.70 -19.03 19.66
C SER A 726 -22.17 -19.97 18.56
N THR A 727 -22.20 -19.53 17.30
CA THR A 727 -21.60 -20.30 16.20
C THR A 727 -20.17 -19.87 16.00
N THR A 728 -19.31 -20.86 15.86
CA THR A 728 -17.87 -20.79 15.68
C THR A 728 -17.61 -21.99 14.71
N ILE A 729 -17.40 -21.76 13.40
CA ILE A 729 -17.39 -22.72 12.27
C ILE A 729 -16.01 -23.41 12.03
N SER A 730 -15.84 -24.67 12.43
CA SER A 730 -14.53 -25.36 12.44
C SER A 730 -14.14 -26.18 11.21
N LEU A 731 -13.03 -25.85 10.54
CA LEU A 731 -12.59 -26.47 9.25
C LEU A 731 -11.06 -26.60 9.04
N GLU A 732 -10.35 -27.19 10.02
CA GLU A 732 -9.00 -27.76 9.82
C GLU A 732 -8.86 -28.34 8.43
N ARG A 733 -7.78 -28.06 7.72
CA ARG A 733 -7.69 -28.54 6.36
C ARG A 733 -7.22 -29.97 6.31
N ASN A 734 -6.39 -30.43 7.26
CA ASN A 734 -6.05 -31.85 7.45
C ASN A 734 -5.76 -32.66 6.17
N GLY A 735 -5.20 -31.98 5.19
CA GLY A 735 -4.79 -32.56 3.93
C GLY A 735 -5.84 -32.48 2.81
N ARG A 736 -6.63 -31.41 2.74
CA ARG A 736 -7.53 -31.11 1.61
C ARG A 736 -6.97 -30.07 0.63
N ASN A 737 -6.74 -30.43 -0.63
CA ASN A 737 -6.26 -29.47 -1.62
C ASN A 737 -7.16 -28.21 -1.74
N PRO A 738 -6.68 -27.13 -2.38
CA PRO A 738 -7.33 -25.84 -2.39
C PRO A 738 -8.81 -25.79 -2.72
N ALA A 739 -9.19 -26.32 -3.89
CA ALA A 739 -10.59 -26.37 -4.30
C ALA A 739 -11.45 -27.20 -3.33
N ALA A 740 -10.92 -28.30 -2.77
CA ALA A 740 -11.62 -29.14 -1.82
C ALA A 740 -11.80 -28.50 -0.43
N PHE A 741 -10.85 -27.66 -0.02
CA PHE A 741 -11.01 -26.81 1.16
C PHE A 741 -12.02 -25.70 0.92
N LEU A 742 -11.84 -24.95 -0.17
CA LEU A 742 -12.63 -23.76 -0.49
C LEU A 742 -14.12 -24.08 -0.60
N ALA A 743 -14.44 -25.18 -1.27
CA ALA A 743 -15.83 -25.63 -1.43
C ALA A 743 -16.51 -25.94 -0.09
N ASP A 744 -15.77 -26.44 0.91
CA ASP A 744 -16.27 -26.69 2.26
C ASP A 744 -16.36 -25.39 3.07
N ALA A 745 -15.34 -24.53 3.03
CA ALA A 745 -15.34 -23.24 3.69
C ALA A 745 -16.50 -22.34 3.24
N ILE A 746 -16.71 -22.21 1.93
CA ILE A 746 -17.83 -21.46 1.33
C ILE A 746 -19.17 -22.09 1.73
N ALA A 747 -19.29 -23.42 1.78
CA ALA A 747 -20.53 -24.08 2.14
C ALA A 747 -20.93 -23.83 3.61
N GLN A 748 -19.96 -23.88 4.53
CA GLN A 748 -20.23 -23.62 5.95
C GLN A 748 -20.50 -22.13 6.21
N VAL A 749 -19.81 -21.23 5.51
CA VAL A 749 -20.13 -19.78 5.48
C VAL A 749 -21.55 -19.54 4.96
N ASP A 750 -21.96 -20.17 3.87
CA ASP A 750 -23.31 -20.00 3.32
C ASP A 750 -24.42 -20.50 4.24
N GLU A 751 -24.16 -21.52 5.08
CA GLU A 751 -25.13 -21.97 6.08
C GLU A 751 -25.37 -20.92 7.18
N GLU A 752 -24.33 -20.22 7.64
CA GLU A 752 -24.51 -19.14 8.63
C GLU A 752 -25.05 -17.84 8.02
N PHE A 753 -24.59 -17.44 6.83
CA PHE A 753 -25.08 -16.22 6.17
C PHE A 753 -26.51 -16.36 5.62
N ALA A 754 -27.00 -17.57 5.38
CA ALA A 754 -28.43 -17.82 5.11
C ALA A 754 -29.35 -17.48 6.30
N LYS A 755 -28.80 -17.26 7.50
CA LYS A 755 -29.54 -16.80 8.69
C LYS A 755 -29.39 -15.27 8.77
N PRO A 756 -30.49 -14.50 8.71
CA PRO A 756 -30.41 -13.05 8.68
C PRO A 756 -29.80 -12.48 9.98
N PRO A 757 -29.15 -11.30 9.91
CA PRO A 757 -28.61 -10.64 11.08
C PRO A 757 -29.75 -10.10 11.96
N ALA A 758 -29.56 -10.18 13.28
CA ALA A 758 -30.46 -9.66 14.29
C ALA A 758 -29.71 -9.45 15.63
N GLY A 759 -29.91 -8.29 16.24
CA GLY A 759 -29.29 -7.94 17.52
C GLY A 759 -28.63 -6.58 17.43
N THR A 760 -27.47 -6.45 18.08
CA THR A 760 -26.69 -5.22 18.20
C THR A 760 -25.19 -5.56 18.11
N SER A 761 -24.35 -4.57 17.81
CA SER A 761 -22.90 -4.77 17.65
C SER A 761 -22.25 -5.06 19.02
N LEU A 762 -22.34 -6.31 19.49
CA LEU A 762 -21.72 -6.86 20.71
C LEU A 762 -20.20 -7.01 20.57
N PHE A 763 -19.59 -6.00 19.98
CA PHE A 763 -18.22 -6.06 19.51
C PHE A 763 -17.32 -6.03 20.76
N LEU A 764 -17.27 -4.91 21.49
CA LEU A 764 -16.48 -4.68 22.72
C LEU A 764 -16.50 -5.83 23.75
N GLU A 765 -17.64 -6.50 23.93
CA GLU A 765 -17.75 -7.64 24.85
C GLU A 765 -16.97 -8.84 24.34
N ARG A 766 -17.09 -9.18 23.06
CA ARG A 766 -16.34 -10.30 22.47
C ARG A 766 -14.85 -10.09 22.61
N LEU A 767 -14.33 -8.86 22.44
CA LEU A 767 -12.93 -8.46 22.69
C LEU A 767 -12.43 -8.89 24.06
N THR A 768 -13.23 -8.59 25.08
CA THR A 768 -12.71 -8.46 26.43
C THR A 768 -12.46 -9.82 27.08
N GLN A 769 -13.24 -10.83 26.68
CA GLN A 769 -13.10 -12.25 27.04
C GLN A 769 -11.71 -12.89 26.76
N SER A 770 -10.88 -12.21 25.97
CA SER A 770 -10.63 -12.76 24.63
C SER A 770 -9.29 -12.30 24.07
N LEU A 771 -8.78 -11.19 24.60
CA LEU A 771 -7.36 -11.05 24.85
C LEU A 771 -6.85 -12.10 25.84
N THR A 772 -7.67 -12.31 26.86
CA THR A 772 -7.29 -12.93 28.12
C THR A 772 -7.37 -14.45 28.09
N GLU A 773 -7.76 -15.04 26.96
CA GLU A 773 -8.06 -16.46 26.85
C GLU A 773 -6.80 -17.31 26.67
N SER A 774 -5.91 -16.92 25.75
CA SER A 774 -4.80 -17.76 25.33
C SER A 774 -3.37 -17.24 25.62
N PRO A 775 -3.02 -16.76 26.83
CA PRO A 775 -1.64 -16.51 27.23
C PRO A 775 -0.70 -17.64 26.77
N GLY A 776 0.38 -17.34 26.03
CA GLY A 776 1.14 -18.42 25.36
C GLY A 776 0.53 -19.00 24.05
N ILE A 777 -0.41 -18.31 23.39
CA ILE A 777 -0.80 -18.47 21.97
C ILE A 777 -0.81 -17.05 21.28
N LYS A 778 0.04 -16.82 20.27
CA LYS A 778 0.67 -15.63 19.59
C LYS A 778 -0.26 -15.40 18.39
N ILE A 779 -1.44 -14.84 18.62
CA ILE A 779 -2.65 -14.97 17.77
C ILE A 779 -2.90 -13.60 17.05
N ALA A 780 -4.11 -12.98 16.95
CA ALA A 780 -4.58 -11.76 16.20
C ALA A 780 -6.07 -11.69 15.77
N ARG A 781 -6.89 -10.61 15.44
CA ARG A 781 -8.45 -10.56 15.42
C ARG A 781 -9.54 -9.86 14.47
N TRP A 782 -9.86 -10.31 13.25
CA TRP A 782 -10.99 -9.93 12.36
C TRP A 782 -12.34 -9.42 12.94
N TYR A 783 -13.05 -8.55 12.21
CA TYR A 783 -14.51 -8.27 12.31
C TYR A 783 -15.20 -7.82 11.01
N PHE A 784 -16.55 -7.80 10.95
CA PHE A 784 -17.34 -7.25 9.83
C PHE A 784 -18.51 -6.38 10.33
N GLY A 785 -18.26 -5.11 10.66
CA GLY A 785 -19.26 -4.18 11.22
C GLY A 785 -20.10 -3.36 10.24
N ASP A 786 -20.75 -2.32 10.75
CA ASP A 786 -21.39 -1.30 9.92
C ASP A 786 -21.52 0.07 10.61
N GLY A 787 -20.46 0.46 11.31
CA GLY A 787 -20.36 1.73 12.01
C GLY A 787 -20.44 1.58 13.53
N LYS A 788 -21.29 2.38 14.17
CA LYS A 788 -21.20 2.62 15.61
C LYS A 788 -21.52 1.38 16.48
N PRO A 789 -20.60 0.94 17.37
CA PRO A 789 -20.75 -0.26 18.20
C PRO A 789 -21.80 -0.08 19.30
N GLN A 790 -22.20 -1.18 19.97
CA GLN A 790 -23.19 -1.13 21.04
C GLN A 790 -22.70 -0.29 22.24
N GLY A 791 -23.18 0.95 22.30
CA GLY A 791 -22.79 1.95 23.29
C GLY A 791 -22.48 3.32 22.67
N GLY A 792 -22.37 3.38 21.33
CA GLY A 792 -22.02 4.61 20.62
C GLY A 792 -20.63 5.10 21.03
N ASP A 793 -20.44 6.41 21.04
CA ASP A 793 -19.14 7.08 21.19
C ASP A 793 -18.34 6.65 22.45
N THR A 794 -18.99 6.20 23.53
CA THR A 794 -18.27 5.62 24.70
C THR A 794 -17.80 4.18 24.48
N ALA A 795 -18.54 3.38 23.68
CA ALA A 795 -18.03 2.09 23.21
C ALA A 795 -16.93 2.30 22.16
N GLN A 796 -17.01 3.37 21.36
CA GLN A 796 -15.93 3.81 20.47
C GLN A 796 -14.67 4.12 21.28
N GLU A 797 -14.73 5.04 22.25
CA GLU A 797 -13.66 5.33 23.22
C GLU A 797 -13.14 4.08 23.95
N GLN A 798 -13.98 3.06 24.21
CA GLN A 798 -13.55 1.83 24.89
C GLN A 798 -12.98 0.77 23.96
N ILE A 799 -13.38 0.76 22.70
CA ILE A 799 -12.72 0.05 21.59
C ILE A 799 -11.48 0.86 21.14
N VAL A 800 -11.31 2.10 21.61
CA VAL A 800 -10.07 2.90 21.55
C VAL A 800 -9.23 2.84 22.85
N ASN A 801 -9.76 2.44 24.04
CA ASN A 801 -9.03 2.42 25.34
C ASN A 801 -9.01 1.14 26.26
N LEU A 802 -9.90 0.13 26.22
CA LEU A 802 -9.82 -0.96 27.23
C LEU A 802 -8.64 -1.97 27.11
N VAL A 803 -7.78 -1.88 26.09
CA VAL A 803 -6.53 -2.67 25.95
C VAL A 803 -5.24 -1.80 26.01
N MET A 804 -4.45 -1.64 24.94
CA MET A 804 -3.26 -0.77 24.66
C MET A 804 -2.12 -0.63 25.70
N ASN A 805 -2.32 -0.93 26.99
CA ASN A 805 -1.39 -0.75 28.14
C ASN A 805 -0.78 -2.10 28.67
N ARG A 806 0.30 -2.66 28.06
CA ARG A 806 0.35 -4.13 27.78
C ARG A 806 1.64 -4.82 27.18
N ASP A 807 1.46 -5.75 26.21
CA ASP A 807 1.87 -7.15 26.41
C ASP A 807 2.64 -8.03 25.35
N ASN A 808 3.16 -7.52 24.18
CA ASN A 808 4.36 -7.97 23.36
C ASN A 808 4.42 -7.62 21.82
N PRO A 809 3.74 -6.56 21.36
CA PRO A 809 3.06 -6.59 20.06
C PRO A 809 2.70 -7.94 19.49
N ALA A 810 3.58 -8.49 18.67
CA ALA A 810 3.56 -9.82 18.13
C ALA A 810 2.42 -10.40 17.32
N GLY A 811 1.21 -10.36 17.83
CA GLY A 811 0.18 -11.21 17.30
C GLY A 811 -1.16 -10.66 17.49
N ASN A 812 -1.53 -9.72 16.66
CA ASN A 812 -2.80 -9.05 16.71
C ASN A 812 -3.53 -8.90 15.36
N PRO A 813 -2.94 -8.84 14.12
CA PRO A 813 -3.29 -7.85 13.11
C PRO A 813 -4.74 -7.93 12.67
N ILE A 814 -5.41 -6.79 12.52
CA ILE A 814 -6.56 -6.42 13.37
C ILE A 814 -8.09 -6.80 12.80
N THR A 815 -9.17 -6.37 11.96
CA THR A 815 -9.85 -5.32 10.95
C THR A 815 -11.32 -5.42 11.18
N PHE A 816 -12.11 -4.46 10.72
CA PHE A 816 -13.55 -4.63 10.70
C PHE A 816 -14.00 -4.90 9.29
N VAL A 817 -15.25 -4.73 8.97
CA VAL A 817 -15.67 -4.67 7.58
C VAL A 817 -16.88 -3.83 7.69
N SER A 818 -16.75 -2.50 7.78
CA SER A 818 -17.93 -1.67 7.62
C SER A 818 -18.55 -2.04 6.32
N CYS A 819 -19.82 -2.34 6.47
CA CYS A 819 -20.70 -2.77 5.42
C CYS A 819 -21.65 -1.62 5.05
N THR A 820 -21.30 -0.38 5.41
CA THR A 820 -22.08 0.86 5.27
C THR A 820 -21.36 1.93 4.44
N ASN A 821 -22.13 2.66 3.63
CA ASN A 821 -21.68 3.88 2.93
C ASN A 821 -22.32 5.10 3.61
N VAL A 822 -22.07 5.22 4.91
CA VAL A 822 -22.54 6.31 5.78
C VAL A 822 -21.32 6.79 6.54
N ASP A 823 -20.56 7.64 5.86
CA ASP A 823 -19.22 8.10 6.23
C ASP A 823 -19.19 8.52 7.72
N ASP A 824 -20.12 9.36 8.21
CA ASP A 824 -20.28 9.70 9.65
C ASP A 824 -20.33 8.51 10.65
N ASP A 825 -21.01 7.41 10.31
CA ASP A 825 -21.07 6.19 11.16
C ASP A 825 -19.71 5.47 11.17
N VAL A 826 -18.90 5.76 10.16
CA VAL A 826 -17.55 5.27 9.88
C VAL A 826 -16.49 6.40 9.88
N GLU A 827 -16.72 7.53 10.56
CA GLU A 827 -15.77 8.68 10.61
C GLU A 827 -15.05 8.83 11.97
N TRP A 828 -15.63 8.38 13.11
CA TRP A 828 -14.77 7.94 14.26
C TRP A 828 -13.69 7.03 13.72
N MET A 829 -14.21 6.21 12.84
CA MET A 829 -13.62 5.23 12.03
C MET A 829 -12.61 5.81 10.99
N LYS A 830 -12.65 7.09 10.61
CA LYS A 830 -11.60 7.77 9.82
C LYS A 830 -10.61 8.65 10.61
N ASP A 831 -10.75 8.77 11.94
CA ASP A 831 -10.11 9.87 12.70
C ASP A 831 -8.66 9.66 13.18
N LEU A 832 -8.17 8.42 13.17
CA LEU A 832 -7.22 8.00 14.22
C LEU A 832 -6.25 6.85 13.82
N GLU A 833 -6.08 6.59 12.51
CA GLU A 833 -5.22 5.57 11.87
C GLU A 833 -3.81 6.04 11.59
N GLU A 834 -3.63 7.27 11.20
CA GLU A 834 -3.56 8.40 12.09
C GLU A 834 -3.00 7.99 13.51
N ILE A 835 -3.58 8.34 14.67
CA ILE A 835 -2.91 8.16 16.01
C ILE A 835 -3.24 6.91 16.89
N ALA A 836 -2.83 5.69 16.57
CA ALA A 836 -1.88 4.86 17.38
C ALA A 836 -1.79 3.37 16.92
N PRO A 837 -0.59 2.75 16.91
CA PRO A 837 -0.18 1.85 15.83
C PRO A 837 -0.70 0.43 15.81
N PHE A 838 -1.04 -0.07 14.60
CA PHE A 838 -0.92 -1.43 14.00
C PHE A 838 -1.91 -1.81 12.88
N CYS A 839 -2.57 -0.83 12.26
CA CYS A 839 -3.83 -0.92 11.59
C CYS A 839 -4.10 0.11 10.46
N SER A 840 -5.12 -0.04 9.59
CA SER A 840 -5.35 -1.05 8.53
C SER A 840 -6.80 -1.01 7.97
N GLU A 841 -7.26 0.00 7.22
CA GLU A 841 -8.71 0.21 6.96
C GLU A 841 -9.25 0.31 5.52
N TYR A 842 -10.45 -0.15 5.09
CA TYR A 842 -10.76 -0.29 3.63
C TYR A 842 -12.16 -0.19 2.97
N ASP A 843 -12.49 0.93 2.32
CA ASP A 843 -13.80 1.27 1.69
C ASP A 843 -14.41 0.38 0.56
N ASP A 844 -14.86 0.99 -0.53
CA ASP A 844 -15.95 0.53 -1.38
C ASP A 844 -15.58 -0.38 -2.63
N TYR A 845 -15.50 0.18 -3.85
CA TYR A 845 -14.79 -0.14 -5.12
C TYR A 845 -15.01 0.95 -6.20
N GLN A 846 -15.70 2.00 -5.80
CA GLN A 846 -16.27 3.12 -6.53
C GLN A 846 -16.23 4.47 -5.74
N THR A 847 -16.26 4.51 -4.38
CA THR A 847 -15.94 5.66 -3.48
C THR A 847 -14.43 5.90 -3.46
N GLU A 848 -13.66 5.46 -2.47
CA GLU A 848 -12.19 5.44 -2.39
C GLU A 848 -11.30 5.34 -3.69
N ALA A 849 -11.13 4.31 -4.53
CA ALA A 849 -10.63 4.34 -5.93
C ALA A 849 -11.24 5.40 -6.88
N GLY A 850 -12.01 6.34 -6.34
CA GLY A 850 -12.38 7.68 -6.76
C GLY A 850 -11.69 8.78 -5.94
N GLU A 851 -11.49 8.63 -4.63
CA GLU A 851 -10.39 9.12 -3.73
C GLU A 851 -8.97 8.81 -4.27
N VAL A 852 -8.39 7.61 -4.27
CA VAL A 852 -7.09 7.36 -4.96
C VAL A 852 -7.08 7.82 -6.43
N LEU A 853 -8.22 7.94 -7.12
CA LEU A 853 -8.27 8.62 -8.44
C LEU A 853 -8.42 10.16 -8.41
N ARG A 854 -8.85 10.75 -7.28
CA ARG A 854 -8.88 12.18 -6.88
C ARG A 854 -7.49 12.61 -6.45
N ASP A 855 -6.78 11.76 -5.73
CA ASP A 855 -5.45 12.02 -5.21
C ASP A 855 -4.41 11.69 -6.28
N GLN A 856 -4.41 10.46 -6.81
CA GLN A 856 -3.39 9.97 -7.75
C GLN A 856 -3.69 10.15 -9.24
N GLY A 857 -4.92 10.54 -9.55
CA GLY A 857 -5.32 10.86 -10.91
C GLY A 857 -5.56 9.65 -11.81
N MET A 858 -6.21 9.92 -12.94
CA MET A 858 -6.77 8.91 -13.86
C MET A 858 -5.78 7.96 -14.56
N ALA A 859 -4.50 8.11 -14.25
CA ALA A 859 -3.40 7.30 -14.73
C ALA A 859 -3.06 6.16 -13.78
N MET A 860 -2.97 6.46 -12.47
CA MET A 860 -2.96 5.48 -11.40
C MET A 860 -4.07 4.46 -11.70
N PRO A 861 -3.71 3.21 -11.96
CA PRO A 861 -4.67 2.19 -12.23
C PRO A 861 -4.90 1.31 -11.01
N TYR A 862 -5.90 1.60 -10.18
CA TYR A 862 -6.37 0.84 -9.01
C TYR A 862 -7.38 -0.28 -9.36
N SER A 863 -7.26 -1.55 -8.99
CA SER A 863 -8.26 -2.60 -9.32
C SER A 863 -9.10 -3.15 -8.15
N LYS A 864 -10.04 -4.09 -8.40
CA LYS A 864 -10.75 -4.79 -7.31
C LYS A 864 -9.80 -5.72 -6.54
N GLY A 865 -8.66 -6.07 -7.12
CA GLY A 865 -7.86 -7.17 -6.66
C GLY A 865 -6.67 -6.79 -5.85
N PHE A 866 -5.86 -5.88 -6.36
CA PHE A 866 -5.65 -4.62 -5.64
C PHE A 866 -6.34 -4.56 -4.32
N HIS A 867 -7.59 -4.08 -4.30
CA HIS A 867 -8.22 -3.95 -3.03
C HIS A 867 -8.35 -5.32 -2.34
N LEU A 868 -8.70 -6.42 -3.00
CA LEU A 868 -9.16 -7.64 -2.29
C LEU A 868 -8.11 -8.37 -1.51
N VAL A 869 -6.91 -8.17 -1.98
CA VAL A 869 -5.76 -8.98 -1.71
C VAL A 869 -4.69 -8.05 -1.17
N GLY A 870 -4.80 -6.77 -1.51
CA GLY A 870 -5.30 -5.77 -0.57
C GLY A 870 -5.89 -6.27 0.76
N THR A 871 -7.19 -6.60 0.84
CA THR A 871 -8.08 -6.83 2.00
C THR A 871 -7.85 -8.18 2.65
N LEU A 872 -7.19 -9.04 1.89
CA LEU A 872 -6.05 -9.71 2.45
C LEU A 872 -4.95 -8.65 2.85
N VAL A 873 -3.76 -8.48 2.28
CA VAL A 873 -2.70 -7.48 2.72
C VAL A 873 -2.80 -6.49 3.92
N ALA A 874 -2.85 -5.18 3.68
CA ALA A 874 -1.91 -4.17 4.21
C ALA A 874 -0.98 -4.44 5.43
N ALA A 875 -1.00 -3.83 6.62
CA ALA A 875 -0.09 -3.98 7.76
C ALA A 875 0.32 -5.42 8.07
N ILE A 876 1.26 -5.92 7.28
CA ILE A 876 2.34 -6.81 7.61
C ILE A 876 3.69 -6.27 6.94
N ASN A 877 3.74 -5.03 6.38
CA ASN A 877 4.73 -3.91 6.08
C ASN A 877 3.87 -2.64 5.56
N PRO A 878 4.26 -1.35 5.28
CA PRO A 878 3.31 -0.17 5.04
C PRO A 878 3.49 0.72 3.84
N ASP A 879 4.74 1.00 3.54
CA ASP A 879 5.13 2.40 3.76
C ASP A 879 5.34 3.07 2.41
N ASP A 880 5.89 2.33 1.46
CA ASP A 880 5.19 2.05 0.20
C ASP A 880 3.70 2.51 0.10
N LEU A 881 2.74 1.84 0.77
CA LEU A 881 1.61 1.20 0.05
C LEU A 881 0.12 1.38 0.49
N ASP A 882 -0.31 1.80 1.69
CA ASP A 882 -1.77 2.08 1.96
C ASP A 882 -2.14 3.56 2.16
N ALA A 883 -1.09 4.32 2.42
CA ALA A 883 -0.85 5.74 2.22
C ALA A 883 -1.37 6.38 0.89
N MET A 884 -2.62 6.16 0.47
CA MET A 884 -2.98 6.04 -0.97
C MET A 884 -3.69 7.22 -1.59
N ASP A 885 -4.65 7.66 -0.81
CA ASP A 885 -5.40 8.88 -0.94
C ASP A 885 -4.66 10.01 -0.19
N GLU A 886 -3.49 9.68 0.43
CA GLU A 886 -2.37 10.61 0.51
C GLU A 886 -2.28 11.37 -0.80
N SER A 887 -1.99 12.66 -0.67
CA SER A 887 -1.88 13.55 -1.80
C SER A 887 -0.46 13.99 -2.07
N VAL A 888 0.45 13.27 -1.46
CA VAL A 888 1.71 12.89 -2.05
C VAL A 888 1.32 12.30 -3.43
N PRO A 889 1.67 12.91 -4.56
CA PRO A 889 2.33 12.07 -5.53
C PRO A 889 3.58 11.58 -4.77
N PHE A 890 3.99 10.31 -4.55
CA PHE A 890 4.26 9.10 -5.37
C PHE A 890 5.78 8.42 -5.87
N THR A 891 7.18 8.63 -5.81
CA THR A 891 8.52 9.52 -6.06
C THR A 891 9.64 9.84 -7.31
N LYS A 892 9.93 9.51 -8.71
CA LYS A 892 9.49 8.65 -10.03
C LYS A 892 8.97 7.03 -10.29
N THR A 893 9.10 5.73 -9.66
CA THR A 893 9.74 4.74 -8.48
C THR A 893 9.18 4.49 -6.92
N THR A 894 8.03 4.88 -6.30
CA THR A 894 7.16 3.98 -5.39
C THR A 894 5.68 3.14 -5.71
N LEU A 895 4.88 2.45 -6.73
CA LEU A 895 4.48 2.15 -8.28
C LEU A 895 5.11 1.06 -9.30
N ASP A 896 6.28 1.25 -10.01
CA ASP A 896 7.25 0.27 -10.61
C ASP A 896 7.59 -0.99 -9.79
N ASN A 897 7.58 -0.97 -8.47
CA ASN A 897 8.11 -2.06 -7.64
C ASN A 897 7.01 -3.23 -7.03
N LEU A 898 5.89 -2.54 -7.67
CA LEU A 898 4.39 -2.39 -7.50
C LEU A 898 3.25 -2.86 -8.49
N LEU A 899 2.98 -2.49 -9.76
CA LEU A 899 1.97 -3.03 -10.72
C LEU A 899 2.22 -3.73 -12.10
N GLY A 900 3.43 -4.17 -12.47
CA GLY A 900 4.00 -4.91 -13.65
C GLY A 900 5.53 -5.05 -14.02
N ILE A 901 6.18 -4.10 -14.71
CA ILE A 901 7.16 -4.22 -15.85
C ILE A 901 8.55 -3.48 -15.72
N GLN A 902 9.02 -2.45 -16.50
CA GLN A 902 10.13 -1.45 -16.19
C GLN A 902 9.95 -0.05 -16.87
N HIS A 903 10.11 1.12 -16.25
CA HIS A 903 9.04 2.17 -16.34
C HIS A 903 9.21 3.41 -17.24
N THR A 904 8.70 3.45 -18.46
CA THR A 904 8.84 4.52 -19.50
C THR A 904 8.75 6.01 -19.06
N GLU A 905 9.85 6.76 -18.97
CA GLU A 905 10.25 7.80 -19.95
C GLU A 905 9.08 8.72 -20.32
N GLU A 906 8.57 8.63 -21.54
CA GLU A 906 7.47 9.44 -22.10
C GLU A 906 6.22 9.59 -21.24
N MET A 907 6.06 8.68 -20.31
CA MET A 907 4.82 8.05 -19.96
C MET A 907 4.69 7.97 -18.43
N TYR A 908 5.80 7.91 -17.70
CA TYR A 908 5.81 8.34 -16.31
C TYR A 908 5.34 9.76 -16.27
N ARG A 909 5.94 10.54 -17.17
CA ARG A 909 5.46 11.85 -17.56
C ARG A 909 3.95 11.82 -17.73
N HIS A 910 3.36 10.83 -18.39
CA HIS A 910 1.91 10.75 -18.49
C HIS A 910 1.19 10.61 -17.14
N TYR A 911 1.45 9.61 -16.29
CA TYR A 911 0.83 9.61 -14.95
C TYR A 911 1.09 10.92 -14.27
N PHE A 912 2.28 11.47 -14.42
CA PHE A 912 2.67 12.61 -13.65
C PHE A 912 1.93 13.88 -14.07
N ARG A 913 1.61 14.00 -15.36
CA ARG A 913 0.65 15.02 -15.85
C ARG A 913 -0.73 14.71 -15.28
N CYS A 914 -1.16 13.44 -15.27
CA CYS A 914 -2.45 13.05 -14.70
C CYS A 914 -2.58 13.32 -13.19
N PHE A 915 -1.49 13.19 -12.42
CA PHE A 915 -1.40 13.53 -11.01
C PHE A 915 -1.45 15.05 -10.80
N GLN A 916 -0.62 15.81 -11.52
CA GLN A 916 -0.69 17.28 -11.52
C GLN A 916 -2.11 17.76 -11.85
N VAL A 917 -2.77 17.06 -12.79
CA VAL A 917 -4.16 17.27 -13.19
C VAL A 917 -5.17 16.77 -12.14
N ALA A 918 -4.78 15.92 -11.19
CA ALA A 918 -5.60 15.48 -10.06
C ALA A 918 -5.56 16.51 -8.92
N GLN A 919 -4.37 16.82 -8.38
CA GLN A 919 -4.23 17.80 -7.29
C GLN A 919 -4.68 19.21 -7.66
N SER A 920 -4.41 19.66 -8.90
CA SER A 920 -4.97 20.95 -9.37
C SER A 920 -6.51 20.96 -9.42
N LYS A 921 -7.15 19.79 -9.53
CA LYS A 921 -8.61 19.59 -9.46
C LYS A 921 -9.14 19.25 -8.06
N ARG A 922 -8.29 18.94 -7.05
CA ARG A 922 -8.69 18.69 -5.66
C ARG A 922 -9.72 19.70 -5.18
N GLN A 923 -10.76 19.23 -4.49
CA GLN A 923 -11.67 20.12 -3.77
C GLN A 923 -11.07 20.36 -2.38
N VAL A 924 -10.94 21.62 -1.98
CA VAL A 924 -10.43 21.96 -0.65
C VAL A 924 -11.60 21.91 0.33
N ILE A 925 -11.77 20.76 0.99
CA ILE A 925 -12.80 20.55 2.02
C ILE A 925 -12.21 20.64 3.43
N SER A 926 -10.99 20.14 3.63
CA SER A 926 -10.21 20.27 4.88
C SER A 926 -9.06 21.28 4.76
N ASP A 927 -8.37 21.56 5.87
CA ASP A 927 -7.09 22.29 5.86
C ASP A 927 -5.95 21.41 5.33
N ALA A 928 -6.03 20.08 5.54
CA ALA A 928 -5.20 19.09 4.87
C ALA A 928 -5.32 19.20 3.34
N ASP A 929 -6.54 19.20 2.77
CA ASP A 929 -6.75 19.40 1.34
C ASP A 929 -6.19 20.74 0.82
N ARG A 930 -6.14 21.76 1.69
CA ARG A 930 -5.53 23.05 1.34
C ARG A 930 -4.01 22.90 1.22
N LEU A 931 -3.37 22.14 2.09
CA LEU A 931 -1.96 21.78 1.93
C LEU A 931 -1.77 20.92 0.68
N LYS A 932 -2.43 19.75 0.63
CA LYS A 932 -2.46 18.77 -0.46
C LYS A 932 -2.63 19.44 -1.85
N LYS A 933 -3.46 20.51 -1.95
CA LYS A 933 -3.62 21.33 -3.18
C LYS A 933 -2.63 22.48 -3.37
N SER A 934 -2.20 23.15 -2.30
CA SER A 934 -1.34 24.36 -2.38
C SER A 934 0.12 24.03 -2.59
N MET A 935 0.54 22.86 -2.13
CA MET A 935 1.81 22.29 -2.48
C MET A 935 1.85 22.15 -4.01
N LYS A 936 2.91 22.70 -4.61
CA LYS A 936 2.87 23.17 -6.00
C LYS A 936 4.24 23.07 -6.62
N TRP A 937 4.37 22.19 -7.61
CA TRP A 937 5.62 21.47 -7.64
C TRP A 937 5.99 20.98 -9.12
N ASP A 938 7.28 20.70 -9.49
CA ASP A 938 7.90 20.47 -10.87
C ASP A 938 8.81 19.18 -11.05
N TYR A 939 9.49 18.85 -12.18
CA TYR A 939 10.11 17.51 -12.45
C TYR A 939 11.53 17.15 -12.08
N ASP A 940 11.99 15.95 -12.51
CA ASP A 940 13.27 15.27 -12.44
C ASP A 940 13.62 15.04 -10.99
N GLU A 941 12.98 15.76 -10.11
CA GLU A 941 12.92 15.48 -8.75
C GLU A 941 12.27 14.13 -8.64
N PHE A 942 11.09 13.87 -9.24
CA PHE A 942 10.63 12.50 -9.26
C PHE A 942 11.61 11.86 -10.27
N PHE A 943 12.80 11.34 -9.83
CA PHE A 943 13.86 10.71 -10.64
C PHE A 943 14.99 9.88 -9.99
N THR A 944 15.60 10.18 -8.82
CA THR A 944 16.92 9.56 -8.46
C THR A 944 17.24 9.01 -7.05
N ALA A 945 16.31 8.77 -6.13
CA ALA A 945 16.56 8.17 -4.83
C ALA A 945 15.78 6.93 -4.61
N SER A 946 16.36 6.01 -3.88
CA SER A 946 15.95 5.67 -2.53
C SER A 946 14.49 5.63 -1.97
N GLY A 947 13.39 6.18 -2.51
CA GLY A 947 12.05 6.09 -1.84
C GLY A 947 11.23 7.36 -1.56
N PRO A 948 9.98 7.24 -1.04
CA PRO A 948 9.13 8.34 -0.58
C PRO A 948 9.71 8.99 0.67
N SER A 949 9.99 8.14 1.66
CA SER A 949 10.93 8.27 2.77
C SER A 949 12.11 9.14 2.33
N ASN A 950 12.77 8.75 1.24
CA ASN A 950 13.98 9.36 0.71
C ASN A 950 13.74 10.67 -0.04
N ILE A 951 12.77 11.48 0.44
CA ILE A 951 12.60 12.86 0.01
C ILE A 951 12.11 13.90 1.04
N PRO A 952 13.02 14.80 1.47
CA PRO A 952 12.81 16.04 2.24
C PRO A 952 11.67 17.03 1.89
N SER A 953 10.41 16.57 1.94
CA SER A 953 9.12 17.15 1.53
C SER A 953 8.09 16.37 0.70
N VAL A 954 8.25 15.04 0.61
CA VAL A 954 7.43 14.20 1.51
C VAL A 954 7.71 14.70 2.92
N GLN A 955 8.88 14.46 3.53
CA GLN A 955 9.22 14.91 4.90
C GLN A 955 8.74 16.34 5.35
N ARG A 956 8.93 17.47 4.62
CA ARG A 956 8.27 18.81 4.90
C ARG A 956 6.79 19.00 4.46
N TYR A 957 6.18 18.09 3.71
CA TYR A 957 4.74 17.98 3.47
C TYR A 957 4.09 17.27 4.66
N GLU A 958 4.53 16.07 5.10
CA GLU A 958 3.88 15.46 6.28
C GLU A 958 4.26 16.24 7.54
N THR A 959 5.49 16.77 7.67
CA THR A 959 5.82 17.71 8.77
C THR A 959 4.91 18.95 8.79
N GLU A 960 4.26 19.31 7.68
CA GLU A 960 3.27 20.40 7.62
C GLU A 960 1.82 19.89 7.72
N LEU A 961 1.55 18.64 7.35
CA LEU A 961 0.25 17.97 7.43
C LEU A 961 -0.01 17.45 8.86
N LYS A 962 0.97 16.79 9.52
CA LYS A 962 1.03 16.42 10.96
C LYS A 962 0.68 17.64 11.82
N ARG A 963 1.21 18.79 11.39
CA ARG A 963 1.04 20.11 12.02
C ARG A 963 -0.33 20.76 11.78
N ILE A 964 -1.16 20.20 10.89
CA ILE A 964 -2.50 20.67 10.52
C ILE A 964 -3.59 19.75 11.09
N THR A 965 -3.41 18.43 11.06
CA THR A 965 -4.25 17.45 11.78
C THR A 965 -4.21 17.67 13.29
N GLY A 966 -3.04 18.10 13.80
CA GLY A 966 -2.89 18.68 15.14
C GLY A 966 -2.30 17.73 16.19
N TYR A 967 -1.69 16.65 15.70
CA TYR A 967 -1.07 15.58 16.49
C TYR A 967 0.39 15.82 16.84
#